data_AF-A0A8C2DKG3-F1
#
_entry.id   AF-A0A8C2DKG3-F1
#
_cell.length_a   1.000
_cell.length_b   1.000
_cell.length_c   1.000
_cell.angle_alpha   90.00
_cell.angle_beta   90.00
_cell.angle_gamma   90.00
#
_symmetry.space_group_name_H-M   'P 1'
#
loop_
_entity.id
_entity.type
_entity.pdbx_description
1 polymer ?
#
loop_
_entity_poly.entity_id
_entity_poly.type
_entity_poly.pdbx_seq_one_letter_code
_entity_poly.pdbx_strand_id
1 'polypeptide(L)'
;MPRYKRLVDNIFPEDPEDGLVKANMEKLTFYALSAPEKLDRIGAYLSERLSRDVARHRYGYVCIAMEALDQLLMACHCQSINLFVESFLKMVRKLLEADKPNLQILGTNSFVKFANIEEDTPSYHRSYDFFVSRFSEMCHSSYEDPDFRTKIRMAGIKGLQGVVRKTVNDELQANIWDPQHMDKIVPSLLFNLQSGEGTESRSPSPLQSSKKEKESPAELTERCFRELLGRAAYGNIKNAVTPVLMHLDNHSLWEGKTFAVRCFKIIMYSIQSQHSHLVIQQLLGHLDANSKSSATVRAGIVEVLLEAAAIAASGSVGPTVLEVFNTLLRHLRLSVDYELTGSYDCTNIGTKIIKEHEERQLQEAVIRTIGSFANTLPTYQRSEVMLFIMGKIPIPGMHPTLPSTGSGPEGNRMIQVMLLKSLRQVTCGFQTTNMLTALPNSFLDPLLSFALQEDAEIRLLVLEILVSLIDRHDNLPKFSTISIISDISVLKLKVDKCSRQDNLFMKKHAQHLYRHIYLCCKEQSSVRPHFEKLYSLLALISMELANEEVVVDLIRVALALQDLALSSEEMLPVYNRCAVHALSSAYLNLISQLTTVPAFCQHVHEVIEMRQKESPYLLPEDVFIENPKIPKTLEKLEGELLFQQAKITEVLGGSGYNTERLATPYVPQFTDEDRLSKRKSIGETISLQVEVESRNSPEKEERTPAEEITFETLKNAIVDSVGVEEQEKERRRQVVEKFQKAPFEEIAAHCGARATMLQSKLNQIFEITIRPPPSPSGTITSSYGQTQSRSVPVYEMKFPDLCVY
;
A
#
# COMPACT_ATOMS: atom_id res chain seq x y z
N MET A 1 31.33 -66.21 -18.22
CA MET A 1 30.54 -64.95 -18.23
C MET A 1 29.24 -65.18 -17.47
N PRO A 2 28.97 -64.43 -16.38
CA PRO A 2 27.68 -64.42 -15.69
C PRO A 2 26.52 -64.12 -16.66
N ARG A 3 25.33 -64.69 -16.41
CA ARG A 3 24.16 -64.58 -17.31
C ARG A 3 23.78 -63.12 -17.62
N TYR A 4 23.85 -62.22 -16.64
CA TYR A 4 23.54 -60.80 -16.83
C TYR A 4 24.54 -60.09 -17.76
N LYS A 5 25.85 -60.42 -17.69
CA LYS A 5 26.86 -59.84 -18.59
C LYS A 5 26.61 -60.22 -20.04
N ARG A 6 26.26 -61.49 -20.30
CA ARG A 6 25.89 -61.95 -21.65
C ARG A 6 24.67 -61.21 -22.20
N LEU A 7 23.65 -61.00 -21.37
CA LEU A 7 22.45 -60.25 -21.77
C LEU A 7 22.77 -58.79 -22.10
N VAL A 8 23.66 -58.16 -21.31
CA VAL A 8 24.16 -56.80 -21.60
C VAL A 8 25.06 -56.77 -22.83
N ASP A 9 25.90 -57.77 -23.08
CA ASP A 9 26.75 -57.77 -24.28
C ASP A 9 25.92 -57.91 -25.57
N ASN A 10 24.83 -58.69 -25.51
CA ASN A 10 23.95 -58.97 -26.65
C ASN A 10 23.09 -57.77 -27.10
N ILE A 11 22.99 -56.69 -26.30
CA ILE A 11 22.28 -55.48 -26.73
C ILE A 11 23.14 -54.57 -27.63
N PHE A 12 24.46 -54.80 -27.66
CA PHE A 12 25.38 -54.03 -28.49
C PHE A 12 25.60 -54.75 -29.83
N PRO A 13 25.29 -54.10 -30.98
CA PRO A 13 25.59 -54.63 -32.30
C PRO A 13 27.09 -54.60 -32.61
N GLU A 14 27.50 -55.26 -33.70
CA GLU A 14 28.87 -55.19 -34.21
C GLU A 14 29.17 -53.79 -34.79
N ASP A 15 28.22 -53.19 -35.51
CA ASP A 15 28.30 -51.80 -35.99
C ASP A 15 27.48 -50.86 -35.08
N PRO A 16 28.08 -49.80 -34.49
CA PRO A 16 27.34 -48.85 -33.66
C PRO A 16 26.20 -48.10 -34.38
N GLU A 17 26.21 -48.01 -35.71
CA GLU A 17 25.14 -47.34 -36.48
C GLU A 17 23.84 -48.16 -36.52
N ASP A 18 23.89 -49.47 -36.25
CA ASP A 18 22.72 -50.35 -36.18
C ASP A 18 21.83 -50.07 -34.95
N GLY A 19 22.33 -49.28 -34.00
CA GLY A 19 21.59 -48.86 -32.80
C GLY A 19 21.30 -50.00 -31.81
N LEU A 20 20.49 -49.70 -30.79
CA LEU A 20 20.18 -50.66 -29.72
C LEU A 20 19.35 -51.85 -30.25
N VAL A 21 19.81 -53.08 -30.00
CA VAL A 21 19.11 -54.30 -30.42
C VAL A 21 17.86 -54.54 -29.56
N LYS A 22 16.72 -54.01 -30.00
CA LYS A 22 15.44 -53.98 -29.25
C LYS A 22 15.01 -55.34 -28.68
N ALA A 23 15.06 -56.41 -29.46
CA ALA A 23 14.63 -57.74 -29.01
C ALA A 23 15.52 -58.30 -27.87
N ASN A 24 16.80 -57.92 -27.81
CA ASN A 24 17.69 -58.31 -26.72
C ASN A 24 17.53 -57.36 -25.52
N MET A 25 17.17 -56.11 -25.77
CA MET A 25 16.84 -55.13 -24.74
C MET A 25 15.58 -55.55 -23.96
N GLU A 26 14.53 -55.99 -24.64
CA GLU A 26 13.31 -56.53 -24.00
C GLU A 26 13.63 -57.73 -23.08
N LYS A 27 14.50 -58.63 -23.52
CA LYS A 27 14.97 -59.76 -22.70
C LYS A 27 15.76 -59.29 -21.48
N LEU A 28 16.56 -58.24 -21.62
CA LEU A 28 17.32 -57.65 -20.52
C LEU A 28 16.38 -56.96 -19.52
N THR A 29 15.38 -56.20 -20.00
CA THR A 29 14.34 -55.57 -19.17
C THR A 29 13.52 -56.61 -18.41
N PHE A 30 13.06 -57.67 -19.08
CA PHE A 30 12.32 -58.75 -18.42
C PHE A 30 13.17 -59.45 -17.36
N TYR A 31 14.46 -59.67 -17.64
CA TYR A 31 15.39 -60.25 -16.68
C TYR A 31 15.63 -59.33 -15.47
N ALA A 32 15.72 -58.02 -15.70
CA ALA A 32 15.88 -57.03 -14.64
C ALA A 32 14.64 -56.94 -13.73
N LEU A 33 13.43 -56.98 -14.31
CA LEU A 33 12.16 -57.02 -13.58
C LEU A 33 11.99 -58.32 -12.78
N SER A 34 12.41 -59.45 -13.33
CA SER A 34 12.30 -60.76 -12.67
C SER A 34 13.31 -60.97 -11.54
N ALA A 35 14.40 -60.19 -11.52
CA ALA A 35 15.48 -60.32 -10.53
C ALA A 35 16.04 -58.94 -10.13
N PRO A 36 15.30 -58.17 -9.31
CA PRO A 36 15.65 -56.79 -8.95
C PRO A 36 17.02 -56.66 -8.27
N GLU A 37 17.48 -57.69 -7.53
CA GLU A 37 18.80 -57.72 -6.88
C GLU A 37 19.98 -57.71 -7.87
N LYS A 38 19.72 -57.97 -9.15
CA LYS A 38 20.75 -57.96 -10.21
C LYS A 38 20.78 -56.66 -10.99
N LEU A 39 19.77 -55.80 -10.81
CA LEU A 39 19.67 -54.50 -11.48
C LEU A 39 20.89 -53.63 -11.17
N ASP A 40 21.33 -53.58 -9.91
CA ASP A 40 22.56 -52.90 -9.50
C ASP A 40 23.80 -53.37 -10.27
N ARG A 41 23.99 -54.70 -10.36
CA ARG A 41 25.14 -55.29 -11.09
C ARG A 41 25.09 -55.01 -12.59
N ILE A 42 23.89 -54.92 -13.18
CA ILE A 42 23.67 -54.54 -14.57
C ILE A 42 24.07 -53.07 -14.76
N GLY A 43 23.60 -52.17 -13.89
CA GLY A 43 23.95 -50.74 -13.89
C GLY A 43 25.45 -50.50 -13.75
N ALA A 44 26.10 -51.16 -12.79
CA ALA A 44 27.55 -51.05 -12.58
C ALA A 44 28.36 -51.52 -13.80
N TYR A 45 27.94 -52.61 -14.44
CA TYR A 45 28.61 -53.13 -15.64
C TYR A 45 28.43 -52.21 -16.86
N LEU A 46 27.23 -51.66 -17.06
CA LEU A 46 26.98 -50.64 -18.08
C LEU A 46 27.81 -49.38 -17.84
N SER A 47 27.96 -48.97 -16.58
CA SER A 47 28.77 -47.80 -16.20
C SER A 47 30.26 -47.97 -16.48
N GLU A 48 30.81 -49.14 -16.17
CA GLU A 48 32.20 -49.49 -16.50
C GLU A 48 32.43 -49.53 -18.02
N ARG A 49 31.49 -50.12 -18.76
CA ARG A 49 31.55 -50.21 -20.22
C ARG A 49 31.48 -48.84 -20.88
N LEU A 50 30.51 -47.99 -20.49
CA LEU A 50 30.39 -46.63 -20.99
C LEU A 50 31.66 -45.83 -20.71
N SER A 51 32.21 -45.92 -19.50
CA SER A 51 33.45 -45.22 -19.14
C SER A 51 34.63 -45.62 -20.05
N ARG A 52 34.72 -46.92 -20.38
CA ARG A 52 35.72 -47.46 -21.31
C ARG A 52 35.50 -46.97 -22.74
N ASP A 53 34.25 -46.89 -23.19
CA ASP A 53 33.90 -46.46 -24.55
C ASP A 53 34.08 -44.96 -24.75
N VAL A 54 33.80 -44.15 -23.72
CA VAL A 54 34.14 -42.73 -23.69
C VAL A 54 35.66 -42.54 -23.81
N ALA A 55 36.45 -43.26 -23.01
CA ALA A 55 37.92 -43.17 -23.07
C ALA A 55 38.50 -43.62 -24.43
N ARG A 56 37.84 -44.58 -25.09
CA ARG A 56 38.22 -45.09 -26.42
C ARG A 56 37.62 -44.30 -27.59
N HIS A 57 36.92 -43.19 -27.32
CA HIS A 57 36.30 -42.35 -28.33
C HIS A 57 35.26 -43.07 -29.22
N ARG A 58 34.61 -44.12 -28.70
CA ARG A 58 33.60 -44.92 -29.43
C ARG A 58 32.18 -44.47 -29.10
N TYR A 59 31.80 -43.30 -29.58
CA TYR A 59 30.58 -42.62 -29.12
C TYR A 59 29.27 -43.28 -29.52
N GLY A 60 29.22 -44.02 -30.63
CA GLY A 60 28.00 -44.75 -31.01
C GLY A 60 27.61 -45.81 -29.97
N TYR A 61 28.58 -46.56 -29.43
CA TYR A 61 28.30 -47.49 -28.32
C TYR A 61 27.96 -46.77 -27.00
N VAL A 62 28.44 -45.53 -26.81
CA VAL A 62 28.04 -44.70 -25.66
C VAL A 62 26.57 -44.31 -25.76
N CYS A 63 26.08 -43.96 -26.95
CA CYS A 63 24.65 -43.70 -27.20
C CYS A 63 23.80 -44.93 -26.88
N ILE A 64 24.20 -46.11 -27.36
CA ILE A 64 23.51 -47.38 -27.12
C ILE A 64 23.49 -47.73 -25.63
N ALA A 65 24.61 -47.51 -24.92
CA ALA A 65 24.69 -47.77 -23.48
C ALA A 65 23.76 -46.86 -22.67
N MET A 66 23.65 -45.58 -23.03
CA MET A 66 22.71 -44.65 -22.40
C MET A 66 21.25 -44.97 -22.73
N GLU A 67 20.94 -45.32 -23.99
CA GLU A 67 19.58 -45.67 -24.39
C GLU A 67 19.09 -46.93 -23.66
N ALA A 68 19.94 -47.94 -23.53
CA ALA A 68 19.63 -49.14 -22.75
C ALA A 68 19.38 -48.80 -21.27
N LEU A 69 20.18 -47.90 -20.71
CA LEU A 69 20.06 -47.49 -19.32
C LEU A 69 18.78 -46.68 -19.07
N ASP A 70 18.42 -45.77 -19.98
CA ASP A 70 17.16 -45.03 -19.95
C ASP A 70 15.96 -45.99 -19.99
N GLN A 71 15.99 -47.01 -20.85
CA GLN A 71 14.91 -48.00 -20.93
C GLN A 71 14.80 -48.85 -19.67
N LEU A 72 15.93 -49.25 -19.06
CA LEU A 72 15.91 -49.94 -17.77
C LEU A 72 15.38 -49.06 -16.65
N LEU A 73 15.75 -47.78 -16.65
CA LEU A 73 15.30 -46.81 -15.65
C LEU A 73 13.79 -46.56 -15.75
N MET A 74 13.24 -46.44 -16.96
CA MET A 74 11.80 -46.22 -17.17
C MET A 74 10.95 -47.49 -17.00
N ALA A 75 11.57 -48.68 -16.95
CA ALA A 75 10.85 -49.95 -16.81
C ALA A 75 10.89 -50.51 -15.38
N CYS A 76 11.94 -50.22 -14.61
CA CYS A 76 12.18 -50.80 -13.30
C CYS A 76 11.90 -49.79 -12.18
N HIS A 77 10.85 -50.05 -11.40
CA HIS A 77 10.21 -49.11 -10.45
C HIS A 77 10.16 -49.66 -9.00
N CYS A 78 11.20 -50.38 -8.57
CA CYS A 78 11.20 -51.16 -7.32
C CYS A 78 12.11 -50.57 -6.22
N GLN A 79 11.90 -50.96 -4.95
CA GLN A 79 12.67 -50.53 -3.76
C GLN A 79 14.21 -50.72 -3.84
N SER A 80 14.71 -51.47 -4.82
CA SER A 80 16.13 -51.73 -5.10
C SER A 80 16.76 -50.78 -6.15
N ILE A 81 16.01 -49.77 -6.63
CA ILE A 81 16.48 -48.82 -7.64
C ILE A 81 17.64 -47.94 -7.16
N ASN A 82 17.87 -47.83 -5.85
CA ASN A 82 18.78 -46.84 -5.28
C ASN A 82 20.25 -46.98 -5.74
N LEU A 83 20.78 -48.21 -5.76
CA LEU A 83 22.16 -48.45 -6.21
C LEU A 83 22.29 -48.36 -7.74
N PHE A 84 21.21 -48.71 -8.44
CA PHE A 84 21.12 -48.55 -9.89
C PHE A 84 21.12 -47.06 -10.29
N VAL A 85 20.38 -46.21 -9.57
CA VAL A 85 20.40 -44.76 -9.77
C VAL A 85 21.78 -44.18 -9.50
N GLU A 86 22.53 -44.67 -8.51
CA GLU A 86 23.92 -44.23 -8.30
C GLU A 86 24.80 -44.54 -9.52
N SER A 87 24.68 -45.75 -10.08
CA SER A 87 25.38 -46.14 -11.31
C SER A 87 24.96 -45.30 -12.51
N PHE A 88 23.66 -44.98 -12.61
CA PHE A 88 23.11 -44.07 -13.63
C PHE A 88 23.68 -42.65 -13.51
N LEU A 89 23.64 -42.05 -12.32
CA LEU A 89 24.18 -40.71 -12.08
C LEU A 89 25.70 -40.65 -12.33
N LYS A 90 26.44 -41.73 -12.06
CA LYS A 90 27.87 -41.84 -12.44
C LYS A 90 28.08 -41.80 -13.96
N MET A 91 27.23 -42.49 -14.74
CA MET A 91 27.29 -42.46 -16.20
C MET A 91 26.95 -41.08 -16.75
N VAL A 92 25.87 -40.47 -16.26
CA VAL A 92 25.49 -39.09 -16.64
C VAL A 92 26.61 -38.12 -16.31
N ARG A 93 27.19 -38.18 -15.10
CA ARG A 93 28.36 -37.37 -14.71
C ARG A 93 29.49 -37.49 -15.73
N LYS A 94 29.84 -38.72 -16.12
CA LYS A 94 30.92 -38.96 -17.07
C LYS A 94 30.68 -38.35 -18.46
N LEU A 95 29.41 -38.29 -18.89
CA LEU A 95 29.03 -37.64 -20.15
C LEU A 95 29.06 -36.12 -20.06
N LEU A 96 28.62 -35.55 -18.94
CA LEU A 96 28.65 -34.11 -18.73
C LEU A 96 30.08 -33.57 -18.56
N GLU A 97 30.99 -34.37 -17.98
CA GLU A 97 32.44 -34.07 -17.90
C GLU A 97 33.13 -34.10 -19.26
N ALA A 98 32.53 -34.72 -20.29
CA ALA A 98 33.15 -34.77 -21.60
C ALA A 98 33.08 -33.40 -22.30
N ASP A 99 34.17 -32.98 -22.96
CA ASP A 99 34.25 -31.72 -23.72
C ASP A 99 33.50 -31.74 -25.06
N LYS A 100 32.57 -32.69 -25.25
CA LYS A 100 31.81 -32.85 -26.50
C LYS A 100 30.34 -32.45 -26.31
N PRO A 101 29.82 -31.46 -27.06
CA PRO A 101 28.44 -30.99 -26.96
C PRO A 101 27.39 -32.10 -27.06
N ASN A 102 27.56 -33.03 -28.00
CA ASN A 102 26.61 -34.13 -28.21
C ASN A 102 26.52 -35.07 -27.01
N LEU A 103 27.63 -35.32 -26.30
CA LEU A 103 27.64 -36.15 -25.10
C LEU A 103 27.00 -35.43 -23.92
N GLN A 104 27.26 -34.13 -23.77
CA GLN A 104 26.63 -33.31 -22.74
C GLN A 104 25.10 -33.28 -22.93
N ILE A 105 24.64 -33.05 -24.16
CA ILE A 105 23.21 -33.06 -24.50
C ILE A 105 22.59 -34.44 -24.23
N LEU A 106 23.27 -35.54 -24.61
CA LEU A 106 22.81 -36.91 -24.34
C LEU A 106 22.68 -37.17 -22.83
N GLY A 107 23.70 -36.78 -22.05
CA GLY A 107 23.70 -36.90 -20.60
C GLY A 107 22.55 -36.12 -19.96
N THR A 108 22.36 -34.85 -20.35
CA THR A 108 21.23 -34.04 -19.91
C THR A 108 19.88 -34.69 -20.24
N ASN A 109 19.67 -35.13 -21.49
CA ASN A 109 18.39 -35.71 -21.90
C ASN A 109 18.03 -36.95 -21.07
N SER A 110 19.03 -37.78 -20.78
CA SER A 110 18.89 -38.96 -19.91
C SER A 110 18.54 -38.53 -18.48
N PHE A 111 19.24 -37.54 -17.94
CA PHE A 111 18.95 -36.97 -16.62
C PHE A 111 17.54 -36.37 -16.50
N VAL A 112 17.05 -35.70 -17.54
CA VAL A 112 15.68 -35.14 -17.58
C VAL A 112 14.63 -36.25 -17.55
N LYS A 113 14.86 -37.37 -18.27
CA LYS A 113 13.97 -38.54 -18.18
C LYS A 113 13.92 -39.09 -16.76
N PHE A 114 15.08 -39.24 -16.12
CA PHE A 114 15.18 -39.61 -14.71
C PHE A 114 14.41 -38.65 -13.79
N ALA A 115 14.56 -37.34 -14.00
CA ALA A 115 13.91 -36.32 -13.18
C ALA A 115 12.37 -36.34 -13.27
N ASN A 116 11.81 -36.84 -14.37
CA ASN A 116 10.36 -36.92 -14.59
C ASN A 116 9.69 -38.16 -13.98
N ILE A 117 10.46 -39.07 -13.39
CA ILE A 117 9.91 -40.25 -12.70
C ILE A 117 9.42 -39.80 -11.32
N GLU A 118 8.13 -40.00 -11.02
CA GLU A 118 7.47 -39.48 -9.81
C GLU A 118 7.80 -40.26 -8.50
N GLU A 119 8.56 -41.35 -8.58
CA GLU A 119 8.88 -42.19 -7.41
C GLU A 119 9.83 -41.52 -6.41
N ASP A 120 9.59 -41.77 -5.12
CA ASP A 120 10.42 -41.35 -3.96
C ASP A 120 11.79 -42.03 -3.99
N THR A 121 12.65 -41.56 -4.89
CA THR A 121 14.08 -41.89 -4.91
C THR A 121 14.80 -41.06 -3.84
N PRO A 122 15.63 -41.66 -2.96
CA PRO A 122 16.37 -40.92 -1.93
C PRO A 122 17.19 -39.77 -2.50
N SER A 123 17.27 -38.66 -1.78
CA SER A 123 18.05 -37.48 -2.17
C SER A 123 19.57 -37.78 -2.21
N TYR A 124 20.14 -37.88 -3.41
CA TYR A 124 21.59 -38.04 -3.62
C TYR A 124 22.34 -36.72 -3.44
N HIS A 125 22.23 -36.10 -2.27
CA HIS A 125 22.71 -34.75 -1.94
C HIS A 125 24.09 -34.40 -2.52
N ARG A 126 25.10 -35.24 -2.31
CA ARG A 126 26.50 -34.96 -2.74
C ARG A 126 26.70 -35.06 -4.25
N SER A 127 25.80 -35.76 -4.94
CA SER A 127 25.84 -35.88 -6.40
C SER A 127 25.21 -34.67 -7.09
N TYR A 128 24.21 -34.03 -6.46
CA TYR A 128 23.55 -32.86 -7.04
C TYR A 128 24.42 -31.61 -7.04
N ASP A 129 25.37 -31.45 -6.11
CA ASP A 129 26.36 -30.35 -6.14
C ASP A 129 27.13 -30.28 -7.48
N PHE A 130 27.54 -31.46 -7.97
CA PHE A 130 28.19 -31.60 -9.26
C PHE A 130 27.23 -31.22 -10.40
N PHE A 131 26.00 -31.74 -10.39
CA PHE A 131 25.03 -31.50 -11.45
C PHE A 131 24.61 -30.02 -11.53
N VAL A 132 24.35 -29.37 -10.38
CA VAL A 132 24.08 -27.94 -10.32
C VAL A 132 25.24 -27.16 -10.91
N SER A 133 26.47 -27.44 -10.49
CA SER A 133 27.64 -26.72 -10.99
C SER A 133 27.81 -26.92 -12.50
N ARG A 134 27.71 -28.16 -12.98
CA ARG A 134 27.94 -28.47 -14.39
C ARG A 134 26.82 -28.00 -15.32
N PHE A 135 25.56 -28.11 -14.91
CA PHE A 135 24.44 -27.57 -15.71
C PHE A 135 24.45 -26.04 -15.74
N SER A 136 24.81 -25.38 -14.63
CA SER A 136 25.05 -23.93 -14.61
C SER A 136 26.18 -23.51 -15.57
N GLU A 137 27.31 -24.23 -15.60
CA GLU A 137 28.37 -23.98 -16.59
C GLU A 137 27.85 -24.11 -18.04
N MET A 138 27.03 -25.12 -18.32
CA MET A 138 26.43 -25.31 -19.65
C MET A 138 25.50 -24.14 -20.03
N CYS A 139 24.76 -23.57 -19.08
CA CYS A 139 23.94 -22.36 -19.28
C CYS A 139 24.76 -21.14 -19.73
N HIS A 140 26.04 -21.08 -19.39
CA HIS A 140 26.96 -20.00 -19.78
C HIS A 140 27.85 -20.36 -20.98
N SER A 141 27.57 -21.45 -21.70
CA SER A 141 28.40 -21.91 -22.81
C SER A 141 28.65 -20.81 -23.85
N SER A 142 29.92 -20.66 -24.24
CA SER A 142 30.44 -19.75 -25.26
C SER A 142 30.89 -20.49 -26.53
N TYR A 143 30.30 -21.67 -26.81
CA TYR A 143 30.65 -22.49 -27.98
C TYR A 143 30.61 -21.69 -29.29
N GLU A 144 31.58 -21.93 -30.17
CA GLU A 144 31.80 -21.15 -31.39
C GLU A 144 30.57 -21.15 -32.31
N ASP A 145 30.02 -22.33 -32.58
CA ASP A 145 28.80 -22.46 -33.40
C ASP A 145 27.57 -21.99 -32.60
N PRO A 146 26.83 -20.96 -33.09
CA PRO A 146 25.62 -20.44 -32.44
C PRO A 146 24.52 -21.49 -32.23
N ASP A 147 24.35 -22.43 -33.15
CA ASP A 147 23.32 -23.46 -33.05
C ASP A 147 23.66 -24.48 -31.96
N PHE A 148 24.92 -24.94 -31.91
CA PHE A 148 25.39 -25.81 -30.84
C PHE A 148 25.44 -25.09 -29.50
N ARG A 149 25.87 -23.82 -29.46
CA ARG A 149 25.82 -22.99 -28.25
C ARG A 149 24.41 -22.93 -27.67
N THR A 150 23.42 -22.68 -28.51
CA THR A 150 22.00 -22.64 -28.10
C THR A 150 21.55 -23.99 -27.56
N LYS A 151 21.87 -25.10 -28.24
CA LYS A 151 21.54 -26.46 -27.78
C LYS A 151 22.20 -26.81 -26.44
N ILE A 152 23.47 -26.43 -26.22
CA ILE A 152 24.17 -26.65 -24.96
C ILE A 152 23.50 -25.84 -23.83
N ARG A 153 23.19 -24.56 -24.06
CA ARG A 153 22.50 -23.73 -23.07
C ARG A 153 21.12 -24.27 -22.73
N MET A 154 20.33 -24.66 -23.74
CA MET A 154 19.03 -25.32 -23.53
C MET A 154 19.17 -26.63 -22.73
N ALA A 155 20.22 -27.42 -23.00
CA ALA A 155 20.52 -28.62 -22.22
C ALA A 155 20.89 -28.26 -20.77
N GLY A 156 21.68 -27.21 -20.53
CA GLY A 156 21.94 -26.70 -19.18
C GLY A 156 20.65 -26.36 -18.43
N ILE A 157 19.75 -25.59 -19.05
CA ILE A 157 18.48 -25.17 -18.43
C ILE A 157 17.58 -26.39 -18.13
N LYS A 158 17.45 -27.34 -19.07
CA LYS A 158 16.68 -28.59 -18.84
C LYS A 158 17.28 -29.43 -17.72
N GLY A 159 18.61 -29.48 -17.63
CA GLY A 159 19.32 -30.14 -16.54
C GLY A 159 18.99 -29.51 -15.19
N LEU A 160 19.09 -28.19 -15.07
CA LEU A 160 18.71 -27.44 -13.86
C LEU A 160 17.24 -27.68 -13.49
N GLN A 161 16.32 -27.62 -14.46
CA GLN A 161 14.91 -27.91 -14.24
C GLN A 161 14.70 -29.33 -13.68
N GLY A 162 15.43 -30.32 -14.19
CA GLY A 162 15.41 -31.69 -13.68
C GLY A 162 15.91 -31.79 -12.24
N VAL A 163 16.95 -31.04 -11.87
CA VAL A 163 17.44 -30.98 -10.48
C VAL A 163 16.34 -30.41 -9.59
N VAL A 164 15.74 -29.27 -9.96
CA VAL A 164 14.66 -28.61 -9.21
C VAL A 164 13.48 -29.55 -8.97
N ARG A 165 13.06 -30.34 -9.96
CA ARG A 165 11.97 -31.32 -9.81
C ARG A 165 12.26 -32.39 -8.77
N LYS A 166 13.51 -32.87 -8.70
CA LYS A 166 13.90 -33.97 -7.82
C LYS A 166 14.25 -33.55 -6.40
N THR A 167 14.64 -32.30 -6.17
CA THR A 167 15.17 -31.88 -4.86
C THR A 167 14.17 -31.11 -4.00
N VAL A 168 13.04 -30.65 -4.54
CA VAL A 168 12.14 -29.74 -3.81
C VAL A 168 11.03 -30.45 -3.02
N ASN A 169 10.78 -31.73 -3.27
CA ASN A 169 9.66 -32.47 -2.65
C ASN A 169 10.04 -33.24 -1.37
N ASP A 170 11.32 -33.26 -0.96
CA ASP A 170 11.79 -34.08 0.16
C ASP A 170 12.18 -33.19 1.36
N GLU A 171 11.30 -33.11 2.37
CA GLU A 171 11.48 -32.27 3.57
C GLU A 171 12.70 -32.68 4.42
N LEU A 172 13.30 -33.85 4.18
CA LEU A 172 14.30 -34.44 5.05
C LEU A 172 15.75 -34.36 4.54
N GLN A 173 16.04 -34.00 3.28
CA GLN A 173 17.43 -33.96 2.78
C GLN A 173 17.70 -32.98 1.62
N ALA A 174 18.86 -32.31 1.69
CA ALA A 174 19.47 -31.43 0.67
C ALA A 174 18.62 -30.22 0.30
N ASN A 175 18.82 -29.13 1.03
CA ASN A 175 18.13 -27.89 0.77
C ASN A 175 18.70 -27.26 -0.51
N ILE A 176 18.10 -27.52 -1.68
CA ILE A 176 18.42 -26.83 -2.94
C ILE A 176 18.40 -25.29 -2.76
N TRP A 177 17.66 -24.82 -1.75
CA TRP A 177 17.58 -23.42 -1.35
C TRP A 177 18.81 -22.91 -0.60
N ASP A 178 19.83 -23.72 -0.37
CA ASP A 178 21.08 -23.25 0.21
C ASP A 178 21.78 -22.27 -0.74
N PRO A 179 22.42 -21.20 -0.23
CA PRO A 179 23.10 -20.21 -1.05
C PRO A 179 24.09 -20.82 -2.06
N GLN A 180 24.81 -21.87 -1.67
CA GLN A 180 25.77 -22.58 -2.54
C GLN A 180 25.18 -23.07 -3.88
N HIS A 181 23.88 -23.37 -3.92
CA HIS A 181 23.17 -23.82 -5.12
C HIS A 181 22.45 -22.65 -5.77
N MET A 182 21.69 -21.86 -4.99
CA MET A 182 20.90 -20.74 -5.50
C MET A 182 21.78 -19.68 -6.19
N ASP A 183 22.98 -19.41 -5.68
CA ASP A 183 23.95 -18.48 -6.25
C ASP A 183 24.52 -18.95 -7.61
N LYS A 184 24.28 -20.21 -7.99
CA LYS A 184 24.61 -20.75 -9.32
C LYS A 184 23.38 -20.86 -10.21
N ILE A 185 22.28 -21.39 -9.68
CA ILE A 185 21.06 -21.68 -10.44
C ILE A 185 20.42 -20.38 -10.94
N VAL A 186 20.15 -19.44 -10.02
CA VAL A 186 19.40 -18.22 -10.36
C VAL A 186 20.17 -17.35 -11.37
N PRO A 187 21.47 -17.01 -11.16
CA PRO A 187 22.22 -16.23 -12.16
C PRO A 187 22.31 -16.91 -13.54
N SER A 188 22.43 -18.25 -13.57
CA SER A 188 22.48 -19.02 -14.83
C SER A 188 21.17 -18.94 -15.62
N LEU A 189 20.04 -18.97 -14.90
CA LEU A 189 18.72 -18.76 -15.48
C LEU A 189 18.61 -17.32 -16.00
N LEU A 190 18.89 -16.32 -15.16
CA LEU A 190 18.76 -14.90 -15.54
C LEU A 190 19.62 -14.51 -16.75
N PHE A 191 20.85 -15.04 -16.87
CA PHE A 191 21.71 -14.83 -18.03
C PHE A 191 21.06 -15.27 -19.35
N ASN A 192 20.36 -16.42 -19.34
CA ASN A 192 19.65 -16.93 -20.51
C ASN A 192 18.31 -16.23 -20.75
N LEU A 193 17.70 -15.68 -19.71
CA LEU A 193 16.50 -14.84 -19.82
C LEU A 193 16.83 -13.52 -20.54
N GLN A 194 17.95 -12.88 -20.18
CA GLN A 194 18.39 -11.61 -20.75
C GLN A 194 18.76 -11.73 -22.23
N SER A 195 19.37 -12.85 -22.62
CA SER A 195 19.82 -13.10 -24.00
C SER A 195 18.69 -13.13 -25.05
N GLY A 196 17.41 -13.16 -24.64
CA GLY A 196 16.25 -13.15 -25.53
C GLY A 196 15.79 -11.76 -25.99
N GLU A 197 16.16 -10.68 -25.30
CA GLU A 197 15.61 -9.33 -25.54
C GLU A 197 16.08 -8.69 -26.87
N GLY A 198 17.17 -9.17 -27.46
CA GLY A 198 17.73 -8.62 -28.71
C GLY A 198 16.96 -8.98 -30.01
N THR A 199 15.92 -9.83 -29.93
CA THR A 199 15.31 -10.46 -31.12
C THR A 199 13.86 -10.04 -31.39
N GLU A 200 13.20 -9.33 -30.48
CA GLU A 200 11.78 -8.94 -30.62
C GLU A 200 11.54 -7.59 -31.31
N SER A 201 12.60 -6.87 -31.72
CA SER A 201 12.48 -5.57 -32.42
C SER A 201 12.13 -5.68 -33.92
N ARG A 202 11.90 -6.89 -34.45
CA ARG A 202 11.40 -7.07 -35.83
C ARG A 202 9.92 -7.40 -35.82
N SER A 203 9.14 -6.45 -36.33
CA SER A 203 7.70 -6.52 -36.59
C SER A 203 7.28 -7.89 -37.14
N PRO A 204 6.20 -8.52 -36.65
CA PRO A 204 5.72 -9.78 -37.19
C PRO A 204 5.11 -9.53 -38.57
N SER A 205 5.77 -10.00 -39.63
CA SER A 205 5.19 -10.05 -40.97
C SER A 205 4.19 -11.23 -41.04
N PRO A 206 2.96 -11.07 -41.60
CA PRO A 206 1.87 -12.02 -41.41
C PRO A 206 1.95 -13.35 -42.21
N LEU A 207 3.12 -13.74 -42.72
CA LEU A 207 3.22 -14.75 -43.79
C LEU A 207 4.12 -15.97 -43.48
N GLN A 208 4.32 -16.35 -42.22
CA GLN A 208 4.98 -17.63 -41.89
C GLN A 208 4.23 -18.42 -40.80
N SER A 209 3.00 -18.83 -41.12
CA SER A 209 2.36 -19.96 -40.44
C SER A 209 3.01 -21.28 -40.87
N SER A 210 3.38 -22.13 -39.90
CA SER A 210 3.82 -23.54 -40.02
C SER A 210 5.34 -23.88 -40.04
N LYS A 211 6.14 -23.27 -39.16
CA LYS A 211 7.30 -23.98 -38.58
C LYS A 211 7.01 -24.22 -37.11
N LYS A 212 7.04 -25.48 -36.65
CA LYS A 212 7.00 -25.86 -35.23
C LYS A 212 7.81 -24.83 -34.45
N GLU A 213 7.17 -24.06 -33.57
CA GLU A 213 7.84 -23.05 -32.74
C GLU A 213 9.01 -23.74 -32.03
N LYS A 214 10.23 -23.42 -32.44
CA LYS A 214 11.42 -23.91 -31.75
C LYS A 214 11.45 -23.16 -30.43
N GLU A 215 11.10 -23.87 -29.36
CA GLU A 215 11.21 -23.42 -27.95
C GLU A 215 12.48 -22.60 -27.75
N SER A 216 12.33 -21.33 -27.35
CA SER A 216 13.47 -20.45 -27.16
C SER A 216 14.15 -20.70 -25.80
N PRO A 217 15.47 -20.43 -25.65
CA PRO A 217 16.14 -20.52 -24.35
C PRO A 217 15.48 -19.67 -23.27
N ALA A 218 14.97 -18.49 -23.64
CA ALA A 218 14.32 -17.57 -22.71
C ALA A 218 12.97 -18.11 -22.19
N GLU A 219 12.12 -18.68 -23.06
CA GLU A 219 10.86 -19.33 -22.65
C GLU A 219 11.09 -20.54 -21.74
N LEU A 220 12.12 -21.34 -22.06
CA LEU A 220 12.49 -22.48 -21.24
C LEU A 220 13.01 -22.05 -19.88
N THR A 221 13.85 -21.01 -19.82
CA THR A 221 14.31 -20.39 -18.58
C THR A 221 13.14 -19.87 -17.75
N GLU A 222 12.21 -19.12 -18.36
CA GLU A 222 11.07 -18.56 -17.63
C GLU A 222 10.23 -19.68 -16.99
N ARG A 223 9.92 -20.75 -17.74
CA ARG A 223 9.19 -21.90 -17.17
C ARG A 223 9.97 -22.57 -16.05
N CYS A 224 11.28 -22.79 -16.22
CA CYS A 224 12.12 -23.36 -15.16
C CYS A 224 12.14 -22.48 -13.90
N PHE A 225 12.21 -21.16 -14.07
CA PHE A 225 12.24 -20.22 -12.97
C PHE A 225 10.91 -20.16 -12.24
N ARG A 226 9.78 -20.16 -12.97
CA ARG A 226 8.43 -20.29 -12.39
C ARG A 226 8.27 -21.59 -11.61
N GLU A 227 8.77 -22.70 -12.14
CA GLU A 227 8.72 -24.01 -11.47
C GLU A 227 9.52 -24.05 -10.17
N LEU A 228 10.69 -23.41 -10.14
CA LEU A 228 11.50 -23.26 -8.93
C LEU A 228 10.73 -22.44 -7.90
N LEU A 229 10.33 -21.22 -8.27
CA LEU A 229 9.71 -20.25 -7.35
C LEU A 229 8.33 -20.70 -6.86
N GLY A 230 7.56 -21.42 -7.67
CA GLY A 230 6.25 -21.96 -7.28
C GLY A 230 6.30 -22.99 -6.17
N ARG A 231 7.49 -23.52 -5.87
CA ARG A 231 7.73 -24.46 -4.76
C ARG A 231 8.46 -23.84 -3.58
N ALA A 232 8.74 -22.54 -3.61
CA ALA A 232 9.42 -21.85 -2.52
C ALA A 232 8.47 -21.66 -1.31
N ALA A 233 8.79 -22.30 -0.20
CA ALA A 233 8.13 -22.07 1.09
C ALA A 233 8.65 -20.78 1.76
N TYR A 234 7.93 -20.31 2.78
CA TYR A 234 8.23 -19.09 3.56
C TYR A 234 9.73 -18.88 3.85
N GLY A 235 10.42 -19.88 4.42
CA GLY A 235 11.84 -19.77 4.81
C GLY A 235 12.83 -19.69 3.64
N ASN A 236 12.40 -20.08 2.43
CA ASN A 236 13.25 -20.22 1.26
C ASN A 236 13.14 -19.04 0.28
N ILE A 237 12.09 -18.21 0.40
CA ILE A 237 11.87 -17.04 -0.46
C ILE A 237 13.09 -16.11 -0.47
N LYS A 238 13.69 -15.86 0.70
CA LYS A 238 14.88 -15.02 0.81
C LYS A 238 16.05 -15.55 -0.01
N ASN A 239 16.31 -16.86 0.06
CA ASN A 239 17.42 -17.49 -0.65
C ASN A 239 17.16 -17.56 -2.16
N ALA A 240 15.90 -17.57 -2.60
CA ALA A 240 15.53 -17.49 -4.01
C ALA A 240 15.68 -16.07 -4.58
N VAL A 241 15.32 -15.04 -3.80
CA VAL A 241 15.30 -13.64 -4.25
C VAL A 241 16.67 -12.96 -4.14
N THR A 242 17.46 -13.26 -3.11
CA THR A 242 18.78 -12.63 -2.89
C THR A 242 19.72 -12.73 -4.10
N PRO A 243 19.87 -13.89 -4.76
CA PRO A 243 20.72 -14.00 -5.94
C PRO A 243 20.18 -13.21 -7.15
N VAL A 244 18.86 -13.00 -7.24
CA VAL A 244 18.27 -12.13 -8.27
C VAL A 244 18.72 -10.69 -8.06
N LEU A 245 18.60 -10.20 -6.82
CA LEU A 245 19.04 -8.84 -6.45
C LEU A 245 20.53 -8.65 -6.74
N MET A 246 21.37 -9.59 -6.31
CA MET A 246 22.82 -9.56 -6.57
C MET A 246 23.14 -9.59 -8.07
N HIS A 247 22.40 -10.39 -8.86
CA HIS A 247 22.61 -10.44 -10.31
C HIS A 247 22.29 -9.09 -10.96
N LEU A 248 21.19 -8.43 -10.57
CA LEU A 248 20.80 -7.13 -11.09
C LEU A 248 21.82 -6.04 -10.71
N ASP A 249 22.34 -6.04 -9.48
CA ASP A 249 23.38 -5.13 -9.03
C ASP A 249 24.68 -5.30 -9.84
N ASN A 250 25.18 -6.54 -9.92
CA ASN A 250 26.46 -6.85 -10.55
C ASN A 250 26.48 -6.53 -12.05
N HIS A 251 25.33 -6.58 -12.72
CA HIS A 251 25.21 -6.30 -14.16
C HIS A 251 24.60 -4.92 -14.45
N SER A 252 24.41 -4.06 -13.44
CA SER A 252 23.84 -2.71 -13.58
C SER A 252 22.47 -2.68 -14.27
N LEU A 253 21.63 -3.69 -14.01
CA LEU A 253 20.34 -3.88 -14.72
C LEU A 253 19.17 -3.08 -14.13
N TRP A 254 19.41 -2.33 -13.05
CA TRP A 254 18.41 -1.44 -12.45
C TRP A 254 18.15 -0.18 -13.28
N GLU A 255 19.13 0.32 -14.04
CA GLU A 255 18.99 1.56 -14.80
C GLU A 255 18.01 1.43 -15.98
N GLY A 256 18.02 0.26 -16.65
CA GLY A 256 17.11 -0.04 -17.76
C GLY A 256 15.68 -0.38 -17.31
N LYS A 257 15.49 -0.77 -16.04
CA LYS A 257 14.23 -1.14 -15.36
C LYS A 257 13.44 -2.32 -15.96
N THR A 258 13.38 -2.46 -17.28
CA THR A 258 12.57 -3.45 -18.02
C THR A 258 12.87 -4.89 -17.58
N PHE A 259 14.15 -5.26 -17.59
CA PHE A 259 14.57 -6.61 -17.22
C PHE A 259 14.33 -6.90 -15.73
N ALA A 260 14.63 -5.94 -14.85
CA ALA A 260 14.37 -6.06 -13.41
C ALA A 260 12.86 -6.24 -13.14
N VAL A 261 12.01 -5.42 -13.76
CA VAL A 261 10.54 -5.56 -13.68
C VAL A 261 10.10 -6.92 -14.21
N ARG A 262 10.62 -7.40 -15.33
CA ARG A 262 10.30 -8.74 -15.86
C ARG A 262 10.65 -9.85 -14.87
N CYS A 263 11.84 -9.81 -14.27
CA CYS A 263 12.29 -10.79 -13.28
C CYS A 263 11.33 -10.84 -12.09
N PHE A 264 10.98 -9.68 -11.53
CA PHE A 264 10.09 -9.61 -10.38
C PHE A 264 8.62 -9.89 -10.73
N LYS A 265 8.16 -9.63 -11.94
CA LYS A 265 6.86 -10.12 -12.42
C LYS A 265 6.83 -11.65 -12.43
N ILE A 266 7.87 -12.30 -12.97
CA ILE A 266 7.97 -13.77 -12.93
C ILE A 266 7.94 -14.27 -11.48
N ILE A 267 8.68 -13.63 -10.57
CA ILE A 267 8.68 -13.98 -9.15
C ILE A 267 7.30 -13.85 -8.53
N MET A 268 6.68 -12.67 -8.63
CA MET A 268 5.40 -12.36 -7.98
C MET A 268 4.25 -13.24 -8.50
N TYR A 269 4.24 -13.60 -9.79
CA TYR A 269 3.23 -14.51 -10.33
C TYR A 269 3.47 -15.99 -10.02
N SER A 270 4.67 -16.36 -9.55
CA SER A 270 5.02 -17.77 -9.31
C SER A 270 4.88 -18.15 -7.85
N ILE A 271 5.25 -17.25 -6.93
CA ILE A 271 5.16 -17.53 -5.50
C ILE A 271 3.70 -17.55 -5.02
N GLN A 272 3.46 -18.23 -3.90
CA GLN A 272 2.15 -18.20 -3.25
C GLN A 272 1.83 -16.79 -2.74
N SER A 273 0.58 -16.35 -2.92
CA SER A 273 0.14 -14.98 -2.60
C SER A 273 0.38 -14.59 -1.13
N GLN A 274 0.32 -15.56 -0.21
CA GLN A 274 0.61 -15.38 1.22
C GLN A 274 2.07 -14.98 1.50
N HIS A 275 3.00 -15.27 0.60
CA HIS A 275 4.43 -14.95 0.74
C HIS A 275 4.83 -13.69 -0.04
N SER A 276 3.90 -13.03 -0.73
CA SER A 276 4.17 -11.83 -1.53
C SER A 276 4.78 -10.67 -0.71
N HIS A 277 4.34 -10.48 0.53
CA HIS A 277 4.88 -9.47 1.45
C HIS A 277 6.38 -9.66 1.74
N LEU A 278 6.90 -10.89 1.73
CA LEU A 278 8.33 -11.16 1.93
C LEU A 278 9.18 -10.62 0.79
N VAL A 279 8.70 -10.74 -0.46
CA VAL A 279 9.41 -10.20 -1.63
C VAL A 279 9.43 -8.68 -1.58
N ILE A 280 8.32 -8.05 -1.19
CA ILE A 280 8.25 -6.60 -0.95
C ILE A 280 9.26 -6.20 0.13
N GLN A 281 9.31 -6.91 1.26
CA GLN A 281 10.30 -6.64 2.32
C GLN A 281 11.74 -6.79 1.84
N GLN A 282 12.06 -7.81 1.02
CA GLN A 282 13.41 -7.93 0.43
C GLN A 282 13.73 -6.74 -0.48
N LEU A 283 12.78 -6.28 -1.31
CA LEU A 283 12.95 -5.11 -2.16
C LEU A 283 13.13 -3.81 -1.35
N LEU A 284 12.37 -3.62 -0.27
CA LEU A 284 12.53 -2.48 0.63
C LEU A 284 13.90 -2.48 1.32
N GLY A 285 14.32 -3.64 1.83
CA GLY A 285 15.66 -3.81 2.42
C GLY A 285 16.77 -3.57 1.39
N HIS A 286 16.54 -3.97 0.13
CA HIS A 286 17.47 -3.71 -0.97
C HIS A 286 17.58 -2.22 -1.30
N LEU A 287 16.45 -1.51 -1.31
CA LEU A 287 16.41 -0.07 -1.50
C LEU A 287 17.19 0.66 -0.40
N ASP A 288 17.06 0.22 0.85
CA ASP A 288 17.83 0.76 1.98
C ASP A 288 19.33 0.51 1.87
N ALA A 289 19.72 -0.73 1.52
CA ALA A 289 21.12 -1.07 1.27
C ALA A 289 21.72 -0.23 0.14
N ASN A 290 20.90 0.19 -0.82
CA ASN A 290 21.25 1.04 -1.95
C ASN A 290 20.93 2.54 -1.73
N SER A 291 20.75 2.98 -0.49
CA SER A 291 20.44 4.40 -0.18
C SER A 291 21.46 5.38 -0.75
N LYS A 292 22.74 4.99 -0.86
CA LYS A 292 23.84 5.79 -1.41
C LYS A 292 24.13 5.53 -2.90
N SER A 293 23.36 4.66 -3.54
CA SER A 293 23.49 4.37 -4.97
C SER A 293 22.88 5.51 -5.80
N SER A 294 23.18 5.56 -7.10
CA SER A 294 22.65 6.58 -8.00
C SER A 294 21.12 6.63 -7.97
N ALA A 295 20.56 7.81 -8.25
CA ALA A 295 19.11 7.98 -8.31
C ALA A 295 18.47 7.04 -9.35
N THR A 296 19.17 6.73 -10.45
CA THR A 296 18.72 5.78 -11.50
C THR A 296 18.52 4.37 -10.95
N VAL A 297 19.47 3.87 -10.15
CA VAL A 297 19.39 2.55 -9.51
C VAL A 297 18.25 2.52 -8.49
N ARG A 298 18.19 3.53 -7.59
CA ARG A 298 17.10 3.64 -6.62
C ARG A 298 15.73 3.72 -7.30
N ALA A 299 15.62 4.46 -8.41
CA ALA A 299 14.39 4.57 -9.18
C ALA A 299 14.00 3.24 -9.85
N GLY A 300 14.98 2.45 -10.30
CA GLY A 300 14.74 1.10 -10.80
C GLY A 300 14.18 0.16 -9.74
N ILE A 301 14.71 0.21 -8.52
CA ILE A 301 14.18 -0.59 -7.39
C ILE A 301 12.75 -0.14 -7.02
N VAL A 302 12.50 1.17 -6.99
CA VAL A 302 11.16 1.74 -6.74
C VAL A 302 10.16 1.34 -7.83
N GLU A 303 10.57 1.29 -9.09
CA GLU A 303 9.71 0.83 -10.19
C GLU A 303 9.33 -0.65 -10.04
N VAL A 304 10.28 -1.48 -9.60
CA VAL A 304 10.00 -2.88 -9.31
C VAL A 304 9.05 -3.02 -8.11
N LEU A 305 9.22 -2.19 -7.07
CA LEU A 305 8.28 -2.13 -5.93
C LEU A 305 6.87 -1.74 -6.36
N LEU A 306 6.74 -0.77 -7.27
CA LEU A 306 5.46 -0.34 -7.83
C LEU A 306 4.72 -1.50 -8.51
N GLU A 307 5.40 -2.22 -9.39
CA GLU A 307 4.83 -3.36 -10.13
C GLU A 307 4.56 -4.57 -9.22
N ALA A 308 5.46 -4.85 -8.27
CA ALA A 308 5.28 -5.93 -7.31
C ALA A 308 4.08 -5.66 -6.39
N ALA A 309 3.90 -4.43 -5.92
CA ALA A 309 2.76 -4.03 -5.11
C ALA A 309 1.43 -4.18 -5.85
N ALA A 310 1.38 -3.79 -7.13
CA ALA A 310 0.19 -3.95 -7.97
C ALA A 310 -0.24 -5.42 -8.11
N ILE A 311 0.72 -6.35 -8.17
CA ILE A 311 0.44 -7.80 -8.20
C ILE A 311 0.05 -8.32 -6.82
N ALA A 312 0.70 -7.83 -5.76
CA ALA A 312 0.42 -8.23 -4.38
C ALA A 312 -0.92 -7.73 -3.84
N ALA A 313 -1.53 -6.72 -4.47
CA ALA A 313 -2.83 -6.14 -4.13
C ALA A 313 -3.96 -7.17 -3.96
N SER A 314 -3.85 -8.33 -4.64
CA SER A 314 -4.82 -9.43 -4.52
C SER A 314 -4.56 -10.36 -3.31
N GLY A 315 -3.59 -10.04 -2.43
CA GLY A 315 -3.13 -10.89 -1.33
C GLY A 315 -2.87 -10.14 -0.01
N SER A 316 -2.26 -10.84 0.96
CA SER A 316 -2.03 -10.34 2.33
C SER A 316 -0.83 -9.38 2.40
N VAL A 317 -1.05 -8.11 2.07
CA VAL A 317 -0.03 -7.04 2.21
C VAL A 317 -0.03 -6.41 3.61
N GLY A 318 -1.09 -6.66 4.40
CA GLY A 318 -1.42 -5.99 5.66
C GLY A 318 -0.28 -5.76 6.67
N PRO A 319 0.58 -6.74 7.00
CA PRO A 319 1.63 -6.56 8.00
C PRO A 319 2.71 -5.55 7.64
N THR A 320 2.89 -5.26 6.34
CA THR A 320 4.02 -4.46 5.82
C THR A 320 3.63 -3.06 5.38
N VAL A 321 2.34 -2.71 5.43
CA VAL A 321 1.79 -1.47 4.88
C VAL A 321 2.54 -0.24 5.38
N LEU A 322 2.61 -0.03 6.69
CA LEU A 322 3.28 1.14 7.26
C LEU A 322 4.80 1.13 7.06
N GLU A 323 5.41 -0.06 7.00
CA GLU A 323 6.84 -0.22 6.73
C GLU A 323 7.21 0.22 5.30
N VAL A 324 6.38 -0.14 4.33
CA VAL A 324 6.50 0.31 2.93
C VAL A 324 6.46 1.84 2.88
N PHE A 325 5.41 2.47 3.43
CA PHE A 325 5.30 3.93 3.42
C PHE A 325 6.44 4.59 4.18
N ASN A 326 6.83 4.10 5.35
CA ASN A 326 7.92 4.68 6.13
C ASN A 326 9.25 4.65 5.35
N THR A 327 9.53 3.54 4.66
CA THR A 327 10.75 3.39 3.84
C THR A 327 10.70 4.33 2.64
N LEU A 328 9.60 4.36 1.88
CA LEU A 328 9.44 5.24 0.74
C LEU A 328 9.55 6.73 1.12
N LEU A 329 8.90 7.16 2.20
CA LEU A 329 8.98 8.55 2.69
C LEU A 329 10.39 8.90 3.19
N ARG A 330 11.14 7.94 3.76
CA ARG A 330 12.54 8.15 4.13
C ARG A 330 13.42 8.33 2.90
N HIS A 331 13.27 7.50 1.86
CA HIS A 331 14.01 7.66 0.60
C HIS A 331 13.66 8.95 -0.12
N LEU A 332 12.41 9.41 -0.01
CA LEU A 332 11.99 10.71 -0.52
C LEU A 332 12.74 11.86 0.17
N ARG A 333 12.90 11.80 1.49
CA ARG A 333 13.71 12.79 2.25
C ARG A 333 15.18 12.73 1.88
N LEU A 334 15.75 11.52 1.80
CA LEU A 334 17.14 11.34 1.38
C LEU A 334 17.39 11.92 -0.01
N SER A 335 16.45 11.73 -0.95
CA SER A 335 16.57 12.30 -2.29
C SER A 335 16.54 13.84 -2.28
N VAL A 336 15.71 14.46 -1.43
CA VAL A 336 15.73 15.92 -1.23
C VAL A 336 17.06 16.39 -0.62
N ASP A 337 17.57 15.68 0.39
CA ASP A 337 18.86 16.00 1.01
C ASP A 337 20.01 15.89 -0.02
N TYR A 338 19.98 14.88 -0.88
CA TYR A 338 20.96 14.69 -1.96
C TYR A 338 20.87 15.74 -3.06
N GLU A 339 19.66 16.15 -3.45
CA GLU A 339 19.46 17.25 -4.40
C GLU A 339 20.08 18.56 -3.87
N LEU A 340 19.90 18.86 -2.58
CA LEU A 340 20.40 20.10 -1.97
C LEU A 340 21.89 20.10 -1.67
N THR A 341 22.42 18.97 -1.20
CA THR A 341 23.84 18.87 -0.79
C THR A 341 24.77 18.53 -1.93
N GLY A 342 24.25 17.96 -3.02
CA GLY A 342 25.06 17.52 -4.16
C GLY A 342 26.03 16.37 -3.85
N SER A 343 25.88 15.70 -2.71
CA SER A 343 26.73 14.58 -2.29
C SER A 343 25.93 13.47 -1.58
N TYR A 344 26.29 12.22 -1.88
CA TYR A 344 25.74 11.05 -1.18
C TYR A 344 26.38 10.82 0.21
N ASP A 345 27.48 11.50 0.50
CA ASP A 345 28.18 11.47 1.79
C ASP A 345 28.28 12.87 2.39
N CYS A 346 27.82 13.03 3.65
CA CYS A 346 27.93 14.29 4.40
C CYS A 346 29.39 14.63 4.81
N THR A 347 30.36 13.73 4.59
CA THR A 347 31.70 13.81 5.20
C THR A 347 32.88 13.84 4.22
N ASN A 348 32.68 13.59 2.92
CA ASN A 348 33.77 13.59 1.95
C ASN A 348 33.40 14.33 0.66
N ILE A 349 34.24 15.29 0.29
CA ILE A 349 34.21 16.06 -0.98
C ILE A 349 34.73 15.16 -2.11
N GLY A 350 34.12 13.99 -2.28
CA GLY A 350 34.38 13.06 -3.37
C GLY A 350 33.36 13.31 -4.48
N THR A 351 33.83 13.79 -5.62
CA THR A 351 33.08 14.20 -6.82
C THR A 351 32.27 13.06 -7.46
N LYS A 352 31.13 12.68 -6.87
CA LYS A 352 29.99 12.19 -7.65
C LYS A 352 29.04 13.36 -7.83
N ILE A 353 29.09 13.98 -9.01
CA ILE A 353 28.14 15.04 -9.37
C ILE A 353 26.75 14.42 -9.36
N ILE A 354 25.94 14.76 -8.36
CA ILE A 354 24.53 14.39 -8.33
C ILE A 354 23.84 15.14 -9.45
N LYS A 355 23.09 14.40 -10.28
CA LYS A 355 22.23 15.01 -11.29
C LYS A 355 20.89 15.29 -10.63
N GLU A 356 20.66 16.54 -10.24
CA GLU A 356 19.41 16.98 -9.59
C GLU A 356 18.15 16.49 -10.32
N HIS A 357 18.17 16.50 -11.66
CA HIS A 357 17.05 15.99 -12.46
C HIS A 357 16.76 14.49 -12.22
N GLU A 358 17.78 13.66 -12.02
CA GLU A 358 17.60 12.23 -11.73
C GLU A 358 17.03 12.03 -10.32
N GLU A 359 17.41 12.85 -9.34
CA GLU A 359 16.81 12.86 -8.00
C GLU A 359 15.33 13.28 -8.07
N ARG A 360 14.97 14.32 -8.84
CA ARG A 360 13.56 14.70 -9.04
C ARG A 360 12.73 13.58 -9.69
N GLN A 361 13.28 12.88 -10.67
CA GLN A 361 12.62 11.71 -11.26
C GLN A 361 12.42 10.58 -10.23
N LEU A 362 13.39 10.37 -9.34
CA LEU A 362 13.25 9.42 -8.23
C LEU A 362 12.15 9.87 -7.27
N GLN A 363 12.10 11.14 -6.88
CA GLN A 363 11.05 11.70 -6.01
C GLN A 363 9.66 11.46 -6.60
N GLU A 364 9.47 11.72 -7.90
CA GLU A 364 8.22 11.45 -8.61
C GLU A 364 7.87 9.96 -8.65
N ALA A 365 8.86 9.09 -8.92
CA ALA A 365 8.66 7.64 -8.91
C ALA A 365 8.23 7.12 -7.53
N VAL A 366 8.82 7.65 -6.45
CA VAL A 366 8.45 7.32 -5.07
C VAL A 366 7.02 7.79 -4.77
N ILE A 367 6.68 9.04 -5.12
CA ILE A 367 5.32 9.59 -4.93
C ILE A 367 4.28 8.77 -5.70
N ARG A 368 4.56 8.38 -6.95
CA ARG A 368 3.70 7.50 -7.74
C ARG A 368 3.52 6.13 -7.08
N THR A 369 4.59 5.56 -6.54
CA THR A 369 4.56 4.26 -5.85
C THR A 369 3.71 4.31 -4.58
N ILE A 370 3.84 5.38 -3.79
CA ILE A 370 2.99 5.64 -2.61
C ILE A 370 1.51 5.67 -3.01
N GLY A 371 1.16 6.42 -4.07
CA GLY A 371 -0.21 6.51 -4.57
C GLY A 371 -0.77 5.17 -5.03
N SER A 372 -0.02 4.46 -5.87
CA SER A 372 -0.42 3.15 -6.37
C SER A 372 -0.61 2.15 -5.24
N PHE A 373 0.30 2.11 -4.26
CA PHE A 373 0.17 1.23 -3.11
C PHE A 373 -1.07 1.58 -2.29
N ALA A 374 -1.30 2.87 -2.00
CA ALA A 374 -2.48 3.31 -1.25
C ALA A 374 -3.80 2.93 -1.94
N ASN A 375 -3.87 2.99 -3.27
CA ASN A 375 -5.08 2.63 -4.02
C ASN A 375 -5.42 1.13 -3.97
N THR A 376 -4.47 0.28 -3.57
CA THR A 376 -4.73 -1.16 -3.34
C THR A 376 -5.29 -1.45 -1.95
N LEU A 377 -5.24 -0.49 -1.03
CA LEU A 377 -5.64 -0.66 0.36
C LEU A 377 -7.12 -0.34 0.58
N PRO A 378 -7.79 -1.02 1.52
CA PRO A 378 -9.10 -0.61 2.01
C PRO A 378 -9.10 0.80 2.60
N THR A 379 -10.25 1.47 2.57
CA THR A 379 -10.40 2.87 3.03
C THR A 379 -9.87 3.10 4.45
N TYR A 380 -10.09 2.19 5.40
CA TYR A 380 -9.62 2.37 6.79
C TYR A 380 -8.08 2.39 6.89
N GLN A 381 -7.37 1.52 6.15
CA GLN A 381 -5.91 1.52 6.10
C GLN A 381 -5.39 2.76 5.36
N ARG A 382 -6.09 3.21 4.30
CA ARG A 382 -5.77 4.48 3.63
C ARG A 382 -5.85 5.65 4.61
N SER A 383 -6.87 5.71 5.47
CA SER A 383 -6.97 6.73 6.53
C SER A 383 -5.81 6.67 7.53
N GLU A 384 -5.38 5.48 7.93
CA GLU A 384 -4.19 5.31 8.80
C GLU A 384 -2.91 5.82 8.11
N VAL A 385 -2.74 5.52 6.82
CA VAL A 385 -1.61 6.00 6.01
C VAL A 385 -1.64 7.52 5.86
N MET A 386 -2.82 8.12 5.66
CA MET A 386 -2.98 9.58 5.62
C MET A 386 -2.52 10.23 6.93
N LEU A 387 -2.99 9.72 8.07
CA LEU A 387 -2.56 10.16 9.40
C LEU A 387 -1.05 9.96 9.61
N PHE A 388 -0.51 8.83 9.16
CA PHE A 388 0.90 8.52 9.26
C PHE A 388 1.78 9.51 8.45
N ILE A 389 1.43 9.78 7.19
CA ILE A 389 2.14 10.76 6.35
C ILE A 389 2.03 12.15 6.98
N MET A 390 0.82 12.53 7.42
CA MET A 390 0.56 13.82 8.05
C MET A 390 1.43 14.05 9.30
N GLY A 391 1.56 13.03 10.15
CA GLY A 391 2.41 13.07 11.34
C GLY A 391 3.91 13.14 11.05
N LYS A 392 4.33 12.92 9.79
CA LYS A 392 5.73 13.05 9.37
C LYS A 392 6.02 14.44 8.78
N ILE A 393 5.03 15.22 8.35
CA ILE A 393 5.27 16.53 7.72
C ILE A 393 5.89 17.49 8.73
N PRO A 394 7.07 18.08 8.46
CA PRO A 394 7.69 19.04 9.38
C PRO A 394 6.76 20.22 9.65
N ILE A 395 6.43 20.46 10.93
CA ILE A 395 5.62 21.61 11.34
C ILE A 395 6.52 22.83 11.55
N PRO A 396 6.22 23.97 10.90
CA PRO A 396 6.95 25.23 11.12
C PRO A 396 6.95 25.62 12.60
N GLY A 397 8.14 25.79 13.19
CA GLY A 397 8.32 26.32 14.55
C GLY A 397 8.14 25.35 15.73
N MET A 398 7.66 24.12 15.54
CA MET A 398 7.44 23.15 16.63
C MET A 398 8.54 22.10 16.81
N HIS A 399 9.39 21.87 15.81
CA HIS A 399 10.48 20.88 15.89
C HIS A 399 11.85 21.51 15.62
N PRO A 400 12.59 21.92 16.66
CA PRO A 400 14.05 22.07 16.60
C PRO A 400 14.76 20.72 16.81
N THR A 401 14.18 19.60 16.37
CA THR A 401 14.88 18.31 16.43
C THR A 401 15.98 18.35 15.37
N LEU A 402 17.22 18.08 15.82
CA LEU A 402 18.50 18.26 15.13
C LEU A 402 18.39 18.44 13.61
N PRO A 403 18.94 19.53 13.04
CA PRO A 403 19.13 19.61 11.59
C PRO A 403 19.80 18.31 11.16
N SER A 404 19.19 17.57 10.22
CA SER A 404 20.02 16.71 9.38
C SER A 404 21.05 17.68 8.78
N THR A 405 22.32 17.38 9.01
CA THR A 405 23.46 18.21 8.68
C THR A 405 23.29 18.86 7.30
N GLY A 406 22.87 20.14 7.24
CA GLY A 406 22.81 20.94 6.02
C GLY A 406 21.43 21.39 5.51
N SER A 407 20.29 20.89 5.99
CA SER A 407 18.98 21.29 5.43
C SER A 407 18.47 22.61 6.03
N GLY A 408 18.73 23.72 5.34
CA GLY A 408 18.18 25.03 5.67
C GLY A 408 16.65 25.12 5.52
N PRO A 409 16.05 26.31 5.67
CA PRO A 409 14.62 26.55 5.47
C PRO A 409 14.06 25.99 4.15
N GLU A 410 14.87 26.03 3.09
CA GLU A 410 14.56 25.49 1.77
C GLU A 410 14.40 23.96 1.76
N GLY A 411 15.23 23.21 2.50
CA GLY A 411 15.09 21.76 2.61
C GLY A 411 13.83 21.36 3.35
N ASN A 412 13.47 22.07 4.41
CA ASN A 412 12.19 21.85 5.10
C ASN A 412 11.00 22.09 4.17
N ARG A 413 11.04 23.17 3.38
CA ARG A 413 10.02 23.48 2.36
C ARG A 413 9.90 22.36 1.33
N MET A 414 11.02 21.90 0.76
CA MET A 414 11.01 20.81 -0.24
C MET A 414 10.45 19.52 0.35
N ILE A 415 10.85 19.16 1.56
CA ILE A 415 10.30 17.99 2.27
C ILE A 415 8.78 18.13 2.47
N GLN A 416 8.30 19.30 2.91
CA GLN A 416 6.87 19.56 3.06
C GLN A 416 6.12 19.36 1.73
N VAL A 417 6.62 19.95 0.64
CA VAL A 417 6.05 19.79 -0.70
C VAL A 417 6.01 18.31 -1.12
N MET A 418 7.09 17.56 -0.94
CA MET A 418 7.16 16.15 -1.34
C MET A 418 6.22 15.25 -0.52
N LEU A 419 6.09 15.50 0.78
CA LEU A 419 5.17 14.75 1.63
C LEU A 419 3.71 15.11 1.38
N LEU A 420 3.39 16.38 1.07
CA LEU A 420 2.06 16.80 0.66
C LEU A 420 1.67 16.24 -0.71
N LYS A 421 2.60 16.19 -1.68
CA LYS A 421 2.41 15.49 -2.96
C LYS A 421 2.14 14.00 -2.74
N SER A 422 2.86 13.37 -1.82
CA SER A 422 2.63 11.98 -1.41
C SER A 422 1.23 11.80 -0.80
N LEU A 423 0.84 12.68 0.13
CA LEU A 423 -0.48 12.65 0.76
C LEU A 423 -1.61 12.83 -0.27
N ARG A 424 -1.47 13.78 -1.19
CA ARG A 424 -2.39 14.01 -2.31
C ARG A 424 -2.59 12.75 -3.17
N GLN A 425 -1.52 12.00 -3.43
CA GLN A 425 -1.65 10.74 -4.15
C GLN A 425 -2.43 9.68 -3.36
N VAL A 426 -2.24 9.62 -2.04
CA VAL A 426 -3.02 8.72 -1.15
C VAL A 426 -4.50 9.09 -1.11
N THR A 427 -4.85 10.38 -1.21
CA THR A 427 -6.25 10.84 -1.18
C THR A 427 -6.97 10.71 -2.52
N CYS A 428 -6.25 10.47 -3.62
CA CYS A 428 -6.85 10.34 -4.95
C CYS A 428 -7.80 9.13 -5.01
N GLY A 429 -9.06 9.34 -5.41
CA GLY A 429 -10.08 8.28 -5.43
C GLY A 429 -10.42 7.74 -4.03
N PHE A 430 -10.24 8.55 -2.98
CA PHE A 430 -10.63 8.19 -1.62
C PHE A 430 -12.15 8.33 -1.47
N GLN A 431 -12.84 7.22 -1.24
CA GLN A 431 -14.29 7.22 -1.04
C GLN A 431 -14.60 7.03 0.44
N THR A 432 -15.32 7.99 1.03
CA THR A 432 -15.79 7.92 2.42
C THR A 432 -17.29 8.09 2.51
N THR A 433 -17.92 7.33 3.39
CA THR A 433 -19.33 7.51 3.77
C THR A 433 -19.49 8.40 5.00
N ASN A 434 -18.44 8.56 5.82
CA ASN A 434 -18.49 9.33 7.06
C ASN A 434 -17.33 10.33 7.10
N MET A 435 -17.65 11.62 7.03
CA MET A 435 -16.63 12.67 6.98
C MET A 435 -15.90 12.86 8.32
N LEU A 436 -16.53 12.53 9.47
CA LEU A 436 -15.90 12.63 10.79
C LEU A 436 -14.76 11.62 10.98
N THR A 437 -14.86 10.45 10.35
CA THR A 437 -13.82 9.41 10.41
C THR A 437 -12.74 9.63 9.35
N ALA A 438 -13.10 10.19 8.18
CA ALA A 438 -12.16 10.53 7.13
C ALA A 438 -11.31 11.78 7.46
N LEU A 439 -11.91 12.78 8.11
CA LEU A 439 -11.27 14.04 8.49
C LEU A 439 -11.36 14.26 10.01
N PRO A 440 -10.70 13.43 10.84
CA PRO A 440 -10.62 13.67 12.28
C PRO A 440 -9.81 14.94 12.58
N ASN A 441 -10.02 15.56 13.74
CA ASN A 441 -9.29 16.78 14.14
C ASN A 441 -7.76 16.62 14.06
N SER A 442 -7.24 15.44 14.43
CA SER A 442 -5.82 15.11 14.37
C SER A 442 -5.24 15.17 12.95
N PHE A 443 -6.08 15.12 11.93
CA PHE A 443 -5.69 15.27 10.53
C PHE A 443 -6.06 16.66 9.99
N LEU A 444 -7.31 17.09 10.17
CA LEU A 444 -7.85 18.30 9.57
C LEU A 444 -7.19 19.57 10.11
N ASP A 445 -7.02 19.70 11.43
CA ASP A 445 -6.41 20.90 12.04
C ASP A 445 -4.97 21.14 11.54
N PRO A 446 -4.05 20.14 11.58
CA PRO A 446 -2.73 20.36 11.05
C PRO A 446 -2.73 20.54 9.52
N LEU A 447 -3.60 19.87 8.76
CA LEU A 447 -3.69 20.07 7.30
C LEU A 447 -4.05 21.53 6.98
N LEU A 448 -5.07 22.05 7.66
CA LEU A 448 -5.51 23.43 7.51
C LEU A 448 -4.49 24.46 7.99
N SER A 449 -3.60 24.11 8.93
CA SER A 449 -2.49 24.97 9.32
C SER A 449 -1.49 25.19 8.16
N PHE A 450 -1.27 24.17 7.32
CA PHE A 450 -0.43 24.31 6.12
C PHE A 450 -1.09 25.19 5.05
N ALA A 451 -2.43 25.25 4.99
CA ALA A 451 -3.14 26.17 4.10
C ALA A 451 -2.88 27.65 4.42
N LEU A 452 -2.33 27.96 5.60
CA LEU A 452 -1.99 29.33 6.03
C LEU A 452 -0.49 29.64 5.90
N GLN A 453 0.28 28.79 5.24
CA GLN A 453 1.70 29.05 4.95
C GLN A 453 1.84 30.08 3.82
N GLU A 454 2.92 30.86 3.84
CA GLU A 454 3.25 31.85 2.79
C GLU A 454 3.55 31.19 1.42
N ASP A 455 3.99 29.93 1.42
CA ASP A 455 4.33 29.20 0.20
C ASP A 455 3.06 28.80 -0.60
N ALA A 456 3.00 29.29 -1.84
CA ALA A 456 1.84 29.09 -2.71
C ALA A 456 1.65 27.63 -3.17
N GLU A 457 2.73 26.87 -3.35
CA GLU A 457 2.64 25.47 -3.78
C GLU A 457 2.06 24.60 -2.67
N ILE A 458 2.52 24.79 -1.42
CA ILE A 458 1.98 24.12 -0.23
C ILE A 458 0.48 24.40 -0.09
N ARG A 459 0.05 25.67 -0.18
CA ARG A 459 -1.38 26.00 -0.09
C ARG A 459 -2.21 25.33 -1.18
N LEU A 460 -1.69 25.29 -2.41
CA LEU A 460 -2.38 24.62 -3.52
C LEU A 460 -2.53 23.12 -3.28
N LEU A 461 -1.47 22.44 -2.81
CA LEU A 461 -1.50 21.02 -2.47
C LEU A 461 -2.53 20.72 -1.37
N VAL A 462 -2.63 21.58 -0.35
CA VAL A 462 -3.64 21.42 0.70
C VAL A 462 -5.06 21.56 0.14
N LEU A 463 -5.32 22.55 -0.72
CA LEU A 463 -6.61 22.69 -1.39
C LEU A 463 -6.94 21.46 -2.23
N GLU A 464 -5.97 20.92 -2.98
CA GLU A 464 -6.13 19.70 -3.76
C GLU A 464 -6.46 18.47 -2.90
N ILE A 465 -5.81 18.32 -1.75
CA ILE A 465 -6.10 17.25 -0.78
C ILE A 465 -7.53 17.41 -0.23
N LEU A 466 -7.93 18.62 0.17
CA LEU A 466 -9.26 18.87 0.73
C LEU A 466 -10.37 18.56 -0.28
N VAL A 467 -10.27 19.06 -1.51
CA VAL A 467 -11.30 18.79 -2.53
C VAL A 467 -11.37 17.31 -2.88
N SER A 468 -10.22 16.61 -2.92
CA SER A 468 -10.16 15.17 -3.18
C SER A 468 -10.80 14.33 -2.08
N LEU A 469 -10.80 14.80 -0.82
CA LEU A 469 -11.40 14.08 0.32
C LEU A 469 -12.89 14.38 0.48
N ILE A 470 -13.33 15.58 0.12
CA ILE A 470 -14.74 15.99 0.22
C ILE A 470 -15.56 15.43 -0.95
N ASP A 471 -14.98 15.26 -2.13
CA ASP A 471 -15.67 14.76 -3.32
C ASP A 471 -15.98 13.26 -3.23
N ARG A 472 -17.18 12.92 -2.76
CA ARG A 472 -17.64 11.52 -2.65
C ARG A 472 -18.21 10.97 -3.96
N HIS A 473 -18.69 11.86 -4.84
CA HIS A 473 -19.45 11.48 -6.03
C HIS A 473 -18.74 11.75 -7.37
N ASP A 474 -17.44 12.06 -7.32
CA ASP A 474 -16.60 12.35 -8.51
C ASP A 474 -17.15 13.54 -9.31
N ASN A 475 -17.52 14.60 -8.60
CA ASN A 475 -17.98 15.86 -9.17
C ASN A 475 -16.82 16.84 -9.44
N LEU A 476 -15.64 16.65 -8.83
CA LEU A 476 -14.48 17.54 -8.96
C LEU A 476 -14.08 17.85 -10.42
N PRO A 477 -14.06 16.89 -11.37
CA PRO A 477 -13.71 17.20 -12.76
C PRO A 477 -14.60 18.27 -13.41
N LYS A 478 -15.87 18.37 -12.97
CA LYS A 478 -16.87 19.32 -13.48
C LYS A 478 -16.64 20.77 -13.01
N PHE A 479 -15.85 20.94 -11.94
CA PHE A 479 -15.50 22.24 -11.36
C PHE A 479 -14.01 22.57 -11.51
N SER A 480 -13.31 21.82 -12.38
CA SER A 480 -11.87 22.00 -12.64
C SER A 480 -11.53 23.38 -13.20
N THR A 481 -12.45 23.98 -13.96
CA THR A 481 -12.34 25.36 -14.47
C THR A 481 -13.46 26.18 -13.86
N ILE A 482 -13.13 27.41 -13.43
CA ILE A 482 -14.10 28.35 -12.90
C ILE A 482 -14.78 29.11 -14.06
N SER A 483 -16.11 29.12 -14.06
CA SER A 483 -16.92 29.76 -15.11
C SER A 483 -18.32 30.10 -14.60
N ILE A 484 -19.01 31.01 -15.28
CA ILE A 484 -20.44 31.24 -15.11
C ILE A 484 -21.21 30.11 -15.81
N ILE A 485 -22.04 29.40 -15.04
CA ILE A 485 -22.84 28.27 -15.53
C ILE A 485 -24.19 28.82 -15.99
N SER A 486 -24.51 28.66 -17.28
CA SER A 486 -25.81 29.08 -17.82
C SER A 486 -26.94 28.13 -17.44
N ASP A 487 -26.68 26.81 -17.45
CA ASP A 487 -27.63 25.77 -17.03
C ASP A 487 -26.91 24.67 -16.27
N ILE A 488 -27.18 24.59 -14.97
CA ILE A 488 -26.60 23.57 -14.07
C ILE A 488 -26.93 22.13 -14.48
N SER A 489 -28.03 21.91 -15.21
CA SER A 489 -28.46 20.58 -15.68
C SER A 489 -27.43 19.94 -16.61
N VAL A 490 -26.67 20.76 -17.34
CA VAL A 490 -25.60 20.32 -18.26
C VAL A 490 -24.49 19.59 -17.52
N LEU A 491 -24.22 19.97 -16.27
CA LEU A 491 -23.16 19.37 -15.46
C LEU A 491 -23.49 17.95 -14.98
N LYS A 492 -24.76 17.52 -15.06
CA LYS A 492 -25.24 16.19 -14.62
C LYS A 492 -24.68 15.85 -13.23
N LEU A 493 -24.89 16.75 -12.28
CA LEU A 493 -24.37 16.65 -10.93
C LEU A 493 -24.96 15.44 -10.20
N LYS A 494 -24.14 14.77 -9.39
CA LYS A 494 -24.59 13.73 -8.47
C LYS A 494 -24.63 14.34 -7.07
N VAL A 495 -25.82 14.45 -6.49
CA VAL A 495 -26.03 15.10 -5.19
C VAL A 495 -26.89 14.18 -4.34
N ASP A 496 -26.35 13.81 -3.18
CA ASP A 496 -27.08 13.06 -2.16
C ASP A 496 -27.61 14.00 -1.08
N LYS A 497 -28.63 13.56 -0.35
CA LYS A 497 -29.13 14.34 0.79
C LYS A 497 -28.09 14.36 1.90
N CYS A 498 -27.83 15.56 2.44
CA CYS A 498 -26.94 15.76 3.59
C CYS A 498 -27.35 14.86 4.77
N SER A 499 -26.44 14.00 5.24
CA SER A 499 -26.71 13.03 6.30
C SER A 499 -26.62 13.65 7.69
N ARG A 500 -27.12 12.97 8.73
CA ARG A 500 -26.94 13.42 10.13
C ARG A 500 -25.46 13.52 10.52
N GLN A 501 -24.61 12.67 9.97
CA GLN A 501 -23.16 12.70 10.23
C GLN A 501 -22.50 13.91 9.55
N ASP A 502 -22.92 14.25 8.33
CA ASP A 502 -22.45 15.45 7.62
C ASP A 502 -22.84 16.73 8.37
N ASN A 503 -24.09 16.79 8.88
CA ASN A 503 -24.54 17.88 9.75
C ASN A 503 -23.66 18.03 11.01
N LEU A 504 -23.30 16.92 11.66
CA LEU A 504 -22.43 16.94 12.84
C LEU A 504 -21.00 17.37 12.48
N PHE A 505 -20.48 16.93 11.33
CA PHE A 505 -19.19 17.38 10.79
C PHE A 505 -19.19 18.89 10.57
N MET A 506 -20.18 19.42 9.84
CA MET A 506 -20.27 20.86 9.57
C MET A 506 -20.46 21.66 10.85
N LYS A 507 -21.30 21.21 11.79
CA LYS A 507 -21.44 21.87 13.09
C LYS A 507 -20.11 21.99 13.85
N LYS A 508 -19.19 21.04 13.66
CA LYS A 508 -17.89 21.02 14.34
C LYS A 508 -16.79 21.76 13.57
N HIS A 509 -16.81 21.71 12.24
CA HIS A 509 -15.67 22.11 11.40
C HIS A 509 -15.96 23.23 10.40
N ALA A 510 -17.22 23.65 10.23
CA ALA A 510 -17.62 24.68 9.27
C ALA A 510 -16.81 25.97 9.41
N GLN A 511 -16.70 26.50 10.64
CA GLN A 511 -15.98 27.76 10.88
C GLN A 511 -14.50 27.69 10.49
N HIS A 512 -13.87 26.53 10.69
CA HIS A 512 -12.50 26.32 10.22
C HIS A 512 -12.44 26.39 8.70
N LEU A 513 -13.27 25.62 7.99
CA LEU A 513 -13.30 25.59 6.52
C LEU A 513 -13.58 26.99 5.92
N TYR A 514 -14.59 27.70 6.45
CA TYR A 514 -14.94 29.05 6.01
C TYR A 514 -13.78 30.03 6.20
N ARG A 515 -13.12 29.96 7.36
CA ARG A 515 -11.97 30.80 7.67
C ARG A 515 -10.82 30.53 6.72
N HIS A 516 -10.54 29.27 6.38
CA HIS A 516 -9.46 28.94 5.45
C HIS A 516 -9.78 29.37 4.02
N ILE A 517 -11.03 29.25 3.56
CA ILE A 517 -11.45 29.79 2.25
C ILE A 517 -11.21 31.30 2.20
N TYR A 518 -11.65 32.02 3.25
CA TYR A 518 -11.45 33.48 3.35
C TYR A 518 -9.96 33.86 3.35
N LEU A 519 -9.16 33.22 4.20
CA LEU A 519 -7.73 33.55 4.33
C LEU A 519 -6.93 33.19 3.08
N CYS A 520 -7.24 32.09 2.38
CA CYS A 520 -6.57 31.75 1.13
C CYS A 520 -6.83 32.79 0.01
N CYS A 521 -8.01 33.40 0.00
CA CYS A 521 -8.34 34.50 -0.92
C CYS A 521 -7.60 35.81 -0.57
N LYS A 522 -7.22 35.97 0.70
CA LYS A 522 -6.48 37.13 1.22
C LYS A 522 -4.96 37.05 0.93
N GLU A 523 -4.45 35.89 0.53
CA GLU A 523 -3.04 35.72 0.19
C GLU A 523 -2.67 36.36 -1.14
N GLN A 524 -1.62 37.19 -1.13
CA GLN A 524 -1.18 37.94 -2.32
C GLN A 524 -0.54 37.02 -3.38
N SER A 525 0.10 35.93 -2.96
CA SER A 525 0.75 34.97 -3.86
C SER A 525 -0.22 33.95 -4.48
N SER A 526 -1.52 34.06 -4.21
CA SER A 526 -2.55 33.22 -4.83
C SER A 526 -2.71 33.55 -6.32
N VAL A 527 -2.64 32.53 -7.16
CA VAL A 527 -2.75 32.60 -8.62
C VAL A 527 -3.98 31.82 -9.10
N ARG A 528 -4.26 31.82 -10.41
CA ARG A 528 -5.43 31.16 -11.02
C ARG A 528 -5.75 29.76 -10.46
N PRO A 529 -4.80 28.80 -10.39
CA PRO A 529 -5.06 27.47 -9.80
C PRO A 529 -5.63 27.49 -8.38
N HIS A 530 -5.23 28.45 -7.53
CA HIS A 530 -5.77 28.58 -6.18
C HIS A 530 -7.26 28.94 -6.22
N PHE A 531 -7.64 29.90 -7.06
CA PHE A 531 -9.04 30.32 -7.20
C PHE A 531 -9.91 29.23 -7.81
N GLU A 532 -9.41 28.48 -8.79
CA GLU A 532 -10.11 27.31 -9.36
C GLU A 532 -10.35 26.22 -8.29
N LYS A 533 -9.36 25.95 -7.42
CA LYS A 533 -9.52 24.98 -6.33
C LYS A 533 -10.39 25.50 -5.18
N LEU A 534 -10.36 26.80 -4.89
CA LEU A 534 -11.28 27.42 -3.93
C LEU A 534 -12.73 27.38 -4.44
N TYR A 535 -12.95 27.59 -5.74
CA TYR A 535 -14.25 27.41 -6.37
C TYR A 535 -14.72 25.95 -6.28
N SER A 536 -13.86 24.99 -6.62
CA SER A 536 -14.13 23.56 -6.44
C SER A 536 -14.48 23.22 -4.99
N LEU A 537 -13.74 23.76 -4.02
CA LEU A 537 -13.99 23.51 -2.59
C LEU A 537 -15.35 24.06 -2.15
N LEU A 538 -15.68 25.29 -2.54
CA LEU A 538 -17.00 25.88 -2.27
C LEU A 538 -18.12 25.03 -2.88
N ALA A 539 -18.00 24.67 -4.17
CA ALA A 539 -18.98 23.84 -4.87
C ALA A 539 -19.17 22.47 -4.18
N LEU A 540 -18.09 21.80 -3.82
CA LEU A 540 -18.13 20.49 -3.17
C LEU A 540 -18.73 20.58 -1.77
N ILE A 541 -18.41 21.59 -0.96
CA ILE A 541 -19.07 21.77 0.35
C ILE A 541 -20.59 21.96 0.16
N SER A 542 -21.00 22.77 -0.83
CA SER A 542 -22.42 22.99 -1.14
C SER A 542 -23.16 21.72 -1.57
N MET A 543 -22.51 20.83 -2.31
CA MET A 543 -23.14 19.63 -2.86
C MET A 543 -23.07 18.42 -1.93
N GLU A 544 -21.95 18.27 -1.20
CA GLU A 544 -21.66 17.08 -0.42
C GLU A 544 -22.06 17.24 1.05
N LEU A 545 -21.93 18.45 1.61
CA LEU A 545 -21.99 18.67 3.07
C LEU A 545 -23.06 19.68 3.52
N ALA A 546 -23.65 20.44 2.60
CA ALA A 546 -24.52 21.55 2.99
C ALA A 546 -25.96 21.13 3.30
N ASN A 547 -26.46 21.65 4.41
CA ASN A 547 -27.88 21.82 4.70
C ASN A 547 -28.28 23.29 4.48
N GLU A 548 -29.53 23.66 4.76
CA GLU A 548 -30.01 25.04 4.59
C GLU A 548 -29.20 26.08 5.38
N GLU A 549 -28.79 25.78 6.61
CA GLU A 549 -27.96 26.69 7.43
C GLU A 549 -26.56 26.88 6.84
N VAL A 550 -25.94 25.79 6.37
CA VAL A 550 -24.61 25.81 5.74
C VAL A 550 -24.67 26.60 4.42
N VAL A 551 -25.74 26.46 3.64
CA VAL A 551 -25.94 27.27 2.42
C VAL A 551 -25.95 28.76 2.76
N VAL A 552 -26.70 29.17 3.78
CA VAL A 552 -26.76 30.56 4.25
C VAL A 552 -25.37 31.07 4.67
N ASP A 553 -24.63 30.28 5.45
CA ASP A 553 -23.29 30.65 5.91
C ASP A 553 -22.28 30.72 4.74
N LEU A 554 -22.38 29.85 3.73
CA LEU A 554 -21.52 29.91 2.55
C LEU A 554 -21.82 31.14 1.67
N ILE A 555 -23.09 31.53 1.53
CA ILE A 555 -23.47 32.78 0.85
C ILE A 555 -22.90 33.98 1.63
N ARG A 556 -22.97 33.94 2.96
CA ARG A 556 -22.37 34.96 3.84
C ARG A 556 -20.84 35.04 3.67
N VAL A 557 -20.15 33.92 3.50
CA VAL A 557 -18.71 33.89 3.15
C VAL A 557 -18.45 34.52 1.79
N ALA A 558 -19.26 34.22 0.76
CA ALA A 558 -19.10 34.80 -0.57
C ALA A 558 -19.28 36.32 -0.61
N LEU A 559 -20.20 36.86 0.21
CA LEU A 559 -20.37 38.29 0.42
C LEU A 559 -19.19 38.92 1.15
N ALA A 560 -18.66 38.26 2.19
CA ALA A 560 -17.46 38.73 2.87
C ALA A 560 -16.21 38.71 1.96
N LEU A 561 -16.12 37.76 1.03
CA LEU A 561 -15.09 37.75 -0.02
C LEU A 561 -15.24 38.94 -0.97
N GLN A 562 -16.47 39.31 -1.34
CA GLN A 562 -16.72 40.53 -2.12
C GLN A 562 -16.24 41.77 -1.34
N ASP A 563 -16.54 41.87 -0.05
CA ASP A 563 -16.13 42.99 0.79
C ASP A 563 -14.60 43.05 0.97
N LEU A 564 -13.95 41.90 1.09
CA LEU A 564 -12.49 41.76 1.10
C LEU A 564 -11.86 42.38 -0.17
N ALA A 565 -12.44 42.11 -1.34
CA ALA A 565 -11.97 42.67 -2.61
C ALA A 565 -12.24 44.18 -2.74
N LEU A 566 -13.21 44.73 -2.01
CA LEU A 566 -13.50 46.18 -1.96
C LEU A 566 -12.60 46.94 -0.99
N SER A 567 -12.17 46.28 0.09
CA SER A 567 -11.35 46.91 1.14
C SER A 567 -10.07 47.51 0.56
N SER A 568 -9.89 48.82 0.79
CA SER A 568 -8.67 49.55 0.41
C SER A 568 -7.59 49.47 1.50
N GLU A 569 -7.94 48.97 2.69
CA GLU A 569 -7.01 48.79 3.81
C GLU A 569 -6.15 47.54 3.66
N GLU A 570 -6.61 46.57 2.87
CA GLU A 570 -5.90 45.32 2.62
C GLU A 570 -5.03 45.47 1.36
N MET A 571 -3.71 45.20 1.49
CA MET A 571 -2.75 45.30 0.38
C MET A 571 -2.88 44.13 -0.64
N LEU A 572 -4.07 43.88 -1.17
CA LEU A 572 -4.29 42.88 -2.21
C LEU A 572 -3.96 43.44 -3.60
N PRO A 573 -3.19 42.71 -4.43
CA PRO A 573 -2.98 43.08 -5.83
C PRO A 573 -4.30 43.22 -6.59
N VAL A 574 -4.35 44.11 -7.59
CA VAL A 574 -5.57 44.33 -8.39
C VAL A 574 -6.05 43.04 -9.06
N TYR A 575 -5.12 42.19 -9.53
CA TYR A 575 -5.45 40.85 -10.03
C TYR A 575 -6.24 40.03 -9.00
N ASN A 576 -5.75 39.93 -7.76
CA ASN A 576 -6.40 39.14 -6.71
C ASN A 576 -7.77 39.71 -6.36
N ARG A 577 -7.92 41.04 -6.32
CA ARG A 577 -9.22 41.69 -6.10
C ARG A 577 -10.22 41.33 -7.19
N CYS A 578 -9.82 41.42 -8.47
CA CYS A 578 -10.63 40.98 -9.60
C CYS A 578 -10.95 39.47 -9.53
N ALA A 579 -9.97 38.63 -9.22
CA ALA A 579 -10.12 37.19 -9.11
C ALA A 579 -11.07 36.78 -7.97
N VAL A 580 -11.06 37.51 -6.84
CA VAL A 580 -12.00 37.28 -5.74
C VAL A 580 -13.42 37.70 -6.15
N HIS A 581 -13.61 38.81 -6.87
CA HIS A 581 -14.93 39.16 -7.42
C HIS A 581 -15.44 38.11 -8.41
N ALA A 582 -14.57 37.60 -9.28
CA ALA A 582 -14.88 36.54 -10.23
C ALA A 582 -15.23 35.23 -9.53
N LEU A 583 -14.50 34.86 -8.46
CA LEU A 583 -14.79 33.72 -7.62
C LEU A 583 -16.17 33.84 -6.96
N SER A 584 -16.47 34.98 -6.33
CA SER A 584 -17.80 35.23 -5.74
C SER A 584 -18.91 35.19 -6.79
N SER A 585 -18.69 35.73 -8.00
CA SER A 585 -19.63 35.65 -9.11
C SER A 585 -19.93 34.21 -9.52
N ALA A 586 -18.90 33.40 -9.79
CA ALA A 586 -19.07 32.01 -10.19
C ALA A 586 -19.75 31.18 -9.10
N TYR A 587 -19.36 31.38 -7.84
CA TYR A 587 -19.94 30.64 -6.73
C TYR A 587 -21.40 31.04 -6.46
N LEU A 588 -21.73 32.34 -6.46
CA LEU A 588 -23.11 32.79 -6.28
C LEU A 588 -24.02 32.35 -7.45
N ASN A 589 -23.49 32.30 -8.67
CA ASN A 589 -24.18 31.72 -9.83
C ASN A 589 -24.47 30.22 -9.63
N LEU A 590 -23.53 29.46 -9.08
CA LEU A 590 -23.71 28.04 -8.79
C LEU A 590 -24.73 27.81 -7.66
N ILE A 591 -24.54 28.45 -6.50
CA ILE A 591 -25.37 28.21 -5.31
C ILE A 591 -26.81 28.70 -5.50
N SER A 592 -27.03 29.76 -6.29
CA SER A 592 -28.39 30.21 -6.63
C SER A 592 -29.13 29.14 -7.45
N GLN A 593 -28.47 28.52 -8.41
CA GLN A 593 -29.05 27.41 -9.19
C GLN A 593 -29.27 26.15 -8.34
N LEU A 594 -28.37 25.83 -7.40
CA LEU A 594 -28.51 24.69 -6.48
C LEU A 594 -29.67 24.86 -5.48
N THR A 595 -29.91 26.08 -5.00
CA THR A 595 -31.03 26.38 -4.07
C THR A 595 -32.39 26.41 -4.76
N THR A 596 -32.42 26.50 -6.09
CA THR A 596 -33.64 26.56 -6.92
C THR A 596 -34.58 27.72 -6.56
N VAL A 597 -34.07 28.80 -5.96
CA VAL A 597 -34.84 30.01 -5.63
C VAL A 597 -34.81 30.98 -6.82
N PRO A 598 -35.92 31.17 -7.58
CA PRO A 598 -35.87 31.91 -8.84
C PRO A 598 -35.50 33.39 -8.66
N ALA A 599 -36.02 34.04 -7.62
CA ALA A 599 -35.71 35.44 -7.32
C ALA A 599 -34.24 35.66 -6.95
N PHE A 600 -33.60 34.68 -6.32
CA PHE A 600 -32.17 34.71 -6.02
C PHE A 600 -31.35 34.53 -7.30
N CYS A 601 -31.71 33.57 -8.16
CA CYS A 601 -31.09 33.38 -9.47
C CYS A 601 -31.17 34.65 -10.32
N GLN A 602 -32.34 35.30 -10.33
CA GLN A 602 -32.56 36.54 -11.07
C GLN A 602 -31.61 37.65 -10.60
N HIS A 603 -31.54 37.91 -9.29
CA HIS A 603 -30.63 38.93 -8.75
C HIS A 603 -29.16 38.65 -9.10
N VAL A 604 -28.73 37.38 -9.00
CA VAL A 604 -27.36 37.01 -9.37
C VAL A 604 -27.11 37.22 -10.86
N HIS A 605 -28.07 36.89 -11.72
CA HIS A 605 -27.97 37.08 -13.17
C HIS A 605 -27.90 38.57 -13.56
N GLU A 606 -28.73 39.43 -12.94
CA GLU A 606 -28.71 40.89 -13.14
C GLU A 606 -27.31 41.47 -12.85
N VAL A 607 -26.69 41.08 -11.74
CA VAL A 607 -25.34 41.54 -11.39
C VAL A 607 -24.28 41.03 -12.38
N ILE A 608 -24.39 39.77 -12.83
CA ILE A 608 -23.46 39.19 -13.81
C ILE A 608 -23.59 39.89 -15.17
N GLU A 609 -24.80 40.16 -15.64
CA GLU A 609 -25.04 40.87 -16.90
C GLU A 609 -24.47 42.30 -16.86
N MET A 610 -24.67 43.00 -15.73
CA MET A 610 -24.09 44.33 -15.52
C MET A 610 -22.56 44.29 -15.50
N ARG A 611 -21.94 43.31 -14.82
CA ARG A 611 -20.49 43.11 -14.85
C ARG A 611 -20.00 42.80 -16.27
N GLN A 612 -20.71 41.98 -17.03
CA GLN A 612 -20.33 41.64 -18.41
C GLN A 612 -20.30 42.87 -19.31
N LYS A 613 -21.24 43.80 -19.10
CA LYS A 613 -21.35 45.04 -19.88
C LYS A 613 -20.32 46.11 -19.48
N GLU A 614 -20.12 46.32 -18.18
CA GLU A 614 -19.38 47.50 -17.67
C GLU A 614 -18.00 47.16 -17.10
N SER A 615 -17.80 45.94 -16.59
CA SER A 615 -16.58 45.55 -15.87
C SER A 615 -16.28 44.04 -16.03
N PRO A 616 -15.99 43.58 -17.27
CA PRO A 616 -15.86 42.15 -17.57
C PRO A 616 -14.70 41.50 -16.79
N TYR A 617 -13.67 42.27 -16.42
CA TYR A 617 -12.57 41.84 -15.55
C TYR A 617 -12.99 41.50 -14.09
N LEU A 618 -14.28 41.50 -13.76
CA LEU A 618 -14.83 40.97 -12.50
C LEU A 618 -15.48 39.59 -12.68
N LEU A 619 -15.44 39.02 -13.88
CA LEU A 619 -16.01 37.73 -14.22
C LEU A 619 -14.91 36.69 -14.52
N PRO A 620 -15.19 35.40 -14.30
CA PRO A 620 -14.22 34.33 -14.53
C PRO A 620 -13.63 34.30 -15.94
N GLU A 621 -14.48 34.55 -16.95
CA GLU A 621 -14.16 34.42 -18.38
C GLU A 621 -13.07 35.40 -18.85
N ASP A 622 -12.90 36.52 -18.15
CA ASP A 622 -11.92 37.56 -18.49
C ASP A 622 -10.71 37.58 -17.55
N VAL A 623 -10.86 37.12 -16.30
CA VAL A 623 -9.78 37.13 -15.29
C VAL A 623 -8.92 35.87 -15.38
N PHE A 624 -9.52 34.71 -15.59
CA PHE A 624 -8.82 33.42 -15.54
C PHE A 624 -8.42 32.94 -16.96
N ILE A 625 -7.79 33.83 -17.72
CA ILE A 625 -7.20 33.54 -19.04
C ILE A 625 -5.68 33.75 -18.98
N GLU A 626 -4.92 33.33 -20.01
CA GLU A 626 -3.45 33.45 -19.99
C GLU A 626 -2.95 34.90 -19.89
N ASN A 627 -3.70 35.86 -20.43
CA ASN A 627 -3.36 37.28 -20.41
C ASN A 627 -4.60 38.15 -20.12
N PRO A 628 -5.02 38.26 -18.85
CA PRO A 628 -6.23 38.99 -18.50
C PRO A 628 -6.03 40.50 -18.64
N LYS A 629 -7.02 41.18 -19.21
CA LYS A 629 -7.01 42.65 -19.38
C LYS A 629 -7.48 43.34 -18.10
N ILE A 630 -6.58 43.43 -17.12
CA ILE A 630 -6.90 43.95 -15.78
C ILE A 630 -6.59 45.46 -15.71
N PRO A 631 -7.47 46.27 -15.10
CA PRO A 631 -7.21 47.68 -14.91
C PRO A 631 -5.99 47.93 -14.01
N LYS A 632 -5.34 49.09 -14.15
CA LYS A 632 -4.20 49.46 -13.30
C LYS A 632 -4.59 49.75 -11.85
N THR A 633 -5.81 50.22 -11.64
CA THR A 633 -6.41 50.52 -10.34
C THR A 633 -7.87 50.09 -10.39
N LEU A 634 -8.34 49.39 -9.36
CA LEU A 634 -9.76 49.10 -9.23
C LEU A 634 -10.45 50.36 -8.69
N GLU A 635 -11.33 50.97 -9.48
CA GLU A 635 -12.18 52.06 -9.01
C GLU A 635 -13.14 51.55 -7.92
N LYS A 636 -13.68 52.45 -7.11
CA LYS A 636 -14.62 52.08 -6.04
C LYS A 636 -15.92 51.56 -6.68
N LEU A 637 -16.06 50.24 -6.72
CA LEU A 637 -17.26 49.58 -7.24
C LEU A 637 -18.44 49.89 -6.31
N GLU A 638 -19.53 50.38 -6.87
CA GLU A 638 -20.76 50.72 -6.14
C GLU A 638 -22.00 50.30 -6.94
N GLY A 639 -23.15 50.19 -6.26
CA GLY A 639 -24.45 50.02 -6.92
C GLY A 639 -24.70 48.61 -7.49
N GLU A 640 -25.09 48.55 -8.77
CA GLU A 640 -25.61 47.36 -9.46
C GLU A 640 -24.53 46.32 -9.80
N LEU A 641 -23.24 46.69 -9.69
CA LEU A 641 -22.11 45.78 -9.90
C LEU A 641 -21.84 44.87 -8.70
N LEU A 642 -22.51 45.08 -7.55
CA LEU A 642 -22.30 44.33 -6.32
C LEU A 642 -23.49 43.42 -6.00
N PHE A 643 -23.18 42.24 -5.46
CA PHE A 643 -24.20 41.39 -4.86
C PHE A 643 -24.72 42.03 -3.58
N GLN A 644 -25.95 42.53 -3.61
CA GLN A 644 -26.56 43.24 -2.49
C GLN A 644 -27.06 42.27 -1.40
N GLN A 645 -26.44 42.34 -0.22
CA GLN A 645 -26.79 41.53 0.95
C GLN A 645 -28.27 41.67 1.36
N ALA A 646 -28.83 42.90 1.33
CA ALA A 646 -30.21 43.15 1.68
C ALA A 646 -31.20 42.43 0.73
N LYS A 647 -30.98 42.53 -0.58
CA LYS A 647 -31.81 41.86 -1.60
C LYS A 647 -31.70 40.33 -1.50
N ILE A 648 -30.50 39.80 -1.25
CA ILE A 648 -30.29 38.35 -1.02
C ILE A 648 -31.00 37.87 0.25
N THR A 649 -30.97 38.65 1.32
CA THR A 649 -31.65 38.35 2.59
C THR A 649 -33.17 38.29 2.40
N GLU A 650 -33.74 39.24 1.65
CA GLU A 650 -35.17 39.27 1.34
C GLU A 650 -35.62 38.04 0.52
N VAL A 651 -34.94 37.75 -0.59
CA VAL A 651 -35.35 36.65 -1.50
C VAL A 651 -35.20 35.27 -0.87
N LEU A 652 -34.17 35.06 -0.04
CA LEU A 652 -33.97 33.79 0.66
C LEU A 652 -34.93 33.63 1.84
N GLY A 653 -35.18 34.71 2.59
CA GLY A 653 -36.13 34.72 3.71
C GLY A 653 -37.55 34.42 3.26
N GLY A 654 -37.96 34.96 2.10
CA GLY A 654 -39.24 34.64 1.45
C GLY A 654 -39.37 33.18 0.98
N SER A 655 -38.27 32.43 0.93
CA SER A 655 -38.20 31.05 0.44
C SER A 655 -37.98 30.02 1.57
N GLY A 656 -38.04 30.44 2.84
CA GLY A 656 -37.98 29.55 4.01
C GLY A 656 -36.60 29.34 4.62
N TYR A 657 -35.54 29.97 4.09
CA TYR A 657 -34.21 29.94 4.70
C TYR A 657 -34.14 30.83 5.95
N ASN A 658 -33.40 30.40 6.98
CA ASN A 658 -33.11 31.26 8.13
C ASN A 658 -32.06 32.31 7.76
N THR A 659 -32.49 33.54 7.52
CA THR A 659 -31.62 34.65 7.08
C THR A 659 -31.15 35.56 8.22
N GLU A 660 -31.41 35.23 9.49
CA GLU A 660 -30.97 36.05 10.63
C GLU A 660 -29.45 36.24 10.64
N ARG A 661 -28.70 35.18 10.26
CA ARG A 661 -27.24 35.21 10.15
C ARG A 661 -26.73 35.93 8.92
N LEU A 662 -27.52 36.04 7.85
CA LEU A 662 -27.14 36.76 6.64
C LEU A 662 -27.03 38.27 6.89
N ALA A 663 -27.75 38.81 7.88
CA ALA A 663 -27.69 40.23 8.25
C ALA A 663 -26.38 40.62 8.96
N THR A 664 -25.66 39.66 9.55
CA THR A 664 -24.35 39.91 10.17
C THR A 664 -23.23 39.55 9.18
N PRO A 665 -22.26 40.43 8.89
CA PRO A 665 -21.12 40.06 8.04
C PRO A 665 -20.31 38.90 8.62
N TYR A 666 -19.76 38.04 7.77
CA TYR A 666 -18.87 36.97 8.24
C TYR A 666 -17.55 37.57 8.74
N VAL A 667 -17.08 37.11 9.91
CA VAL A 667 -15.80 37.53 10.50
C VAL A 667 -14.90 36.28 10.62
N PRO A 668 -13.70 36.27 10.03
CA PRO A 668 -12.80 35.11 9.99
C PRO A 668 -12.03 34.90 11.31
N GLN A 669 -12.73 34.91 12.45
CA GLN A 669 -12.18 34.71 13.79
C GLN A 669 -12.86 33.54 14.51
N PHE A 670 -12.14 32.86 15.40
CA PHE A 670 -12.73 31.85 16.29
C PHE A 670 -13.66 32.55 17.28
N THR A 671 -14.93 32.14 17.31
CA THR A 671 -15.88 32.64 18.31
C THR A 671 -15.60 31.98 19.67
N ASP A 672 -16.03 32.60 20.78
CA ASP A 672 -15.84 32.00 22.11
C ASP A 672 -16.60 30.67 22.29
N GLU A 673 -17.64 30.40 21.49
CA GLU A 673 -18.30 29.09 21.43
C GLU A 673 -17.39 27.98 20.86
N ASP A 674 -16.53 28.30 19.89
CA ASP A 674 -15.55 27.37 19.31
C ASP A 674 -14.41 27.03 20.30
N ARG A 675 -14.15 27.92 21.26
CA ARG A 675 -13.19 27.67 22.36
C ARG A 675 -13.78 26.76 23.43
N LEU A 676 -15.10 26.81 23.62
CA LEU A 676 -15.83 26.01 24.60
C LEU A 676 -16.07 24.57 24.11
N SER A 677 -16.19 24.32 22.81
CA SER A 677 -16.26 22.95 22.27
C SER A 677 -14.97 22.14 22.54
N LYS A 678 -13.79 22.78 22.53
CA LYS A 678 -12.51 22.16 22.94
C LYS A 678 -12.48 21.71 24.41
N ARG A 679 -13.19 22.41 25.31
CA ARG A 679 -13.30 21.99 26.73
C ARG A 679 -14.25 20.82 26.97
N LYS A 680 -15.23 20.59 26.08
CA LYS A 680 -16.13 19.43 26.19
C LYS A 680 -15.47 18.11 25.75
N SER A 681 -14.38 18.17 24.97
CA SER A 681 -13.75 16.98 24.36
C SER A 681 -12.78 16.19 25.25
N ILE A 682 -12.47 16.62 26.48
CA ILE A 682 -11.51 15.93 27.36
C ILE A 682 -12.21 14.96 28.33
N GLY A 683 -13.54 14.98 28.43
CA GLY A 683 -14.30 14.13 29.36
C GLY A 683 -14.96 12.88 28.77
N GLU A 684 -15.02 12.73 27.45
CA GLU A 684 -15.69 11.59 26.78
C GLU A 684 -14.68 10.65 26.13
N THR A 685 -13.82 10.08 26.96
CA THR A 685 -13.18 8.79 26.66
C THR A 685 -13.55 7.88 27.83
N ILE A 686 -14.20 6.76 27.50
CA ILE A 686 -14.88 5.79 28.38
C ILE A 686 -16.38 6.10 28.58
N SER A 687 -17.17 5.96 27.50
CA SER A 687 -18.55 5.44 27.52
C SER A 687 -18.95 4.99 26.12
N LEU A 688 -18.44 3.84 25.69
CA LEU A 688 -19.14 3.02 24.69
C LEU A 688 -20.34 2.39 25.42
N GLN A 689 -21.45 3.14 25.54
CA GLN A 689 -22.74 2.51 25.74
C GLN A 689 -23.33 2.27 24.35
N VAL A 690 -23.47 0.98 24.04
CA VAL A 690 -24.26 0.48 22.92
C VAL A 690 -25.69 0.99 23.12
N GLU A 691 -26.06 2.06 22.41
CA GLU A 691 -27.46 2.44 22.26
C GLU A 691 -28.11 1.45 21.31
N VAL A 692 -28.88 0.53 21.90
CA VAL A 692 -29.75 -0.41 21.21
C VAL A 692 -30.81 0.38 20.43
N GLU A 693 -30.87 0.12 19.13
CA GLU A 693 -31.86 0.67 18.20
C GLU A 693 -33.30 0.51 18.70
N SER A 694 -34.02 1.61 18.89
CA SER A 694 -35.48 1.62 19.04
C SER A 694 -36.14 1.71 17.66
N ARG A 695 -36.41 0.54 17.06
CA ARG A 695 -37.31 0.41 15.92
C ARG A 695 -38.75 0.65 16.38
N ASN A 696 -39.45 1.60 15.76
CA ASN A 696 -40.90 1.70 15.82
C ASN A 696 -41.51 1.70 14.40
N SER A 697 -42.07 0.56 14.01
CA SER A 697 -43.23 0.42 13.12
C SER A 697 -43.93 -0.90 13.47
N PRO A 698 -45.27 -0.97 13.51
CA PRO A 698 -45.97 -1.99 14.29
C PRO A 698 -46.42 -3.18 13.42
N GLU A 699 -46.31 -4.41 13.94
CA GLU A 699 -47.26 -5.49 13.64
C GLU A 699 -47.20 -6.64 14.68
N LYS A 700 -48.36 -6.91 15.30
CA LYS A 700 -48.88 -8.15 15.97
C LYS A 700 -48.03 -8.88 17.03
N GLU A 701 -48.45 -8.81 18.30
CA GLU A 701 -49.11 -9.87 19.13
C GLU A 701 -48.15 -10.13 20.32
N GLU A 702 -48.48 -10.32 21.61
CA GLU A 702 -49.68 -10.66 22.39
C GLU A 702 -49.46 -10.12 23.83
N ARG A 703 -50.55 -9.86 24.57
CA ARG A 703 -50.59 -9.27 25.93
C ARG A 703 -50.32 -10.28 27.04
N THR A 704 -49.77 -9.84 28.18
CA THR A 704 -50.23 -10.11 29.59
C THR A 704 -49.63 -9.07 30.57
N PRO A 705 -50.15 -8.87 31.81
CA PRO A 705 -51.00 -7.73 32.18
C PRO A 705 -50.30 -6.61 32.97
N ALA A 706 -50.90 -5.43 32.92
CA ALA A 706 -50.44 -4.19 33.54
C ALA A 706 -50.67 -4.15 35.07
N GLU A 707 -49.67 -3.67 35.82
CA GLU A 707 -49.91 -2.95 37.07
C GLU A 707 -50.20 -1.47 36.73
N GLU A 708 -51.31 -0.95 37.24
CA GLU A 708 -51.80 0.40 36.95
C GLU A 708 -50.89 1.48 37.57
N ILE A 709 -50.12 2.17 36.73
CA ILE A 709 -49.44 3.42 37.11
C ILE A 709 -50.50 4.53 37.14
N THR A 710 -50.89 4.96 38.33
CA THR A 710 -51.82 6.08 38.54
C THR A 710 -51.16 7.43 38.25
N PHE A 711 -51.95 8.40 37.77
CA PHE A 711 -51.53 9.75 37.40
C PHE A 711 -50.83 10.51 38.55
N GLU A 712 -51.20 10.20 39.81
CA GLU A 712 -50.56 10.73 41.01
C GLU A 712 -49.07 10.33 41.11
N THR A 713 -48.74 9.09 40.73
CA THR A 713 -47.37 8.53 40.81
C THR A 713 -46.45 9.18 39.78
N LEU A 714 -46.95 9.44 38.57
CA LEU A 714 -46.22 10.18 37.53
C LEU A 714 -46.05 11.66 37.89
N LYS A 715 -47.08 12.28 38.50
CA LYS A 715 -47.01 13.68 38.95
C LYS A 715 -45.97 13.88 40.07
N ASN A 716 -45.92 12.98 41.04
CA ASN A 716 -44.95 13.04 42.13
C ASN A 716 -43.51 12.82 41.62
N ALA A 717 -43.30 11.89 40.69
CA ALA A 717 -41.98 11.66 40.09
C ALA A 717 -41.46 12.87 39.29
N ILE A 718 -42.33 13.59 38.59
CA ILE A 718 -41.96 14.80 37.83
C ILE A 718 -41.63 15.95 38.79
N VAL A 719 -42.43 16.15 39.86
CA VAL A 719 -42.19 17.21 40.85
C VAL A 719 -40.90 16.97 41.65
N ASP A 720 -40.62 15.73 42.04
CA ASP A 720 -39.37 15.37 42.72
C ASP A 720 -38.14 15.50 41.79
N SER A 721 -38.29 15.21 40.49
CA SER A 721 -37.18 15.35 39.53
C SER A 721 -36.73 16.80 39.34
N VAL A 722 -37.67 17.75 39.31
CA VAL A 722 -37.38 19.19 39.14
C VAL A 722 -36.70 19.75 40.39
N GLY A 723 -37.15 19.35 41.60
CA GLY A 723 -36.53 19.76 42.85
C GLY A 723 -35.10 19.24 43.03
N VAL A 724 -34.83 18.01 42.57
CA VAL A 724 -33.48 17.43 42.57
C VAL A 724 -32.58 18.11 41.54
N GLU A 725 -33.10 18.45 40.35
CA GLU A 725 -32.33 19.13 39.30
C GLU A 725 -31.98 20.57 39.70
N GLU A 726 -32.88 21.28 40.38
CA GLU A 726 -32.64 22.63 40.89
C GLU A 726 -31.63 22.63 42.06
N GLN A 727 -31.72 21.65 42.98
CA GLN A 727 -30.72 21.44 44.02
C GLN A 727 -29.34 21.08 43.44
N GLU A 728 -29.29 20.22 42.43
CA GLU A 728 -28.05 19.82 41.75
C GLU A 728 -27.42 21.03 41.03
N LYS A 729 -28.24 21.90 40.43
CA LYS A 729 -27.80 23.13 39.75
C LYS A 729 -27.29 24.18 40.75
N GLU A 730 -27.97 24.35 41.87
CA GLU A 730 -27.52 25.24 42.96
C GLU A 730 -26.24 24.70 43.63
N ARG A 731 -26.13 23.38 43.83
CA ARG A 731 -24.92 22.72 44.31
C ARG A 731 -23.75 22.91 43.35
N ARG A 732 -23.98 22.78 42.04
CA ARG A 732 -22.96 23.05 41.00
C ARG A 732 -22.53 24.52 41.00
N ARG A 733 -23.48 25.45 41.18
CA ARG A 733 -23.19 26.88 41.29
C ARG A 733 -22.32 27.20 42.51
N GLN A 734 -22.65 26.66 43.68
CA GLN A 734 -21.86 26.81 44.90
C GLN A 734 -20.45 26.22 44.79
N VAL A 735 -20.32 25.08 44.10
CA VAL A 735 -18.99 24.49 43.82
C VAL A 735 -18.19 25.40 42.90
N VAL A 736 -18.77 25.92 41.82
CA VAL A 736 -18.09 26.84 40.90
C VAL A 736 -17.68 28.13 41.60
N GLU A 737 -18.55 28.71 42.41
CA GLU A 737 -18.23 29.93 43.17
C GLU A 737 -17.10 29.68 44.19
N LYS A 738 -17.10 28.52 44.86
CA LYS A 738 -16.05 28.14 45.78
C LYS A 738 -14.69 27.92 45.08
N PHE A 739 -14.68 27.33 43.89
CA PHE A 739 -13.45 27.18 43.08
C PHE A 739 -12.93 28.51 42.50
N GLN A 740 -13.79 29.52 42.33
CA GLN A 740 -13.39 30.84 41.85
C GLN A 740 -12.90 31.78 42.97
N LYS A 741 -13.39 31.61 44.19
CA LYS A 741 -13.13 32.54 45.30
C LYS A 741 -12.23 31.99 46.43
N ALA A 742 -12.07 30.67 46.56
CA ALA A 742 -11.27 30.09 47.64
C ALA A 742 -9.75 30.13 47.34
N PRO A 743 -8.89 30.32 48.36
CA PRO A 743 -7.45 30.22 48.20
C PRO A 743 -7.02 28.81 47.77
N PHE A 744 -5.93 28.73 47.01
CA PHE A 744 -5.45 27.49 46.40
C PHE A 744 -5.15 26.39 47.44
N GLU A 745 -4.59 26.75 48.60
CA GLU A 745 -4.31 25.81 49.69
C GLU A 745 -5.58 25.12 50.21
N GLU A 746 -6.72 25.81 50.24
CA GLU A 746 -7.99 25.25 50.71
C GLU A 746 -8.59 24.26 49.69
N ILE A 747 -8.46 24.59 48.39
CA ILE A 747 -8.89 23.72 47.28
C ILE A 747 -8.02 22.45 47.24
N ALA A 748 -6.71 22.59 47.42
CA ALA A 748 -5.77 21.48 47.45
C ALA A 748 -6.02 20.55 48.66
N ALA A 749 -6.25 21.12 49.85
CA ALA A 749 -6.58 20.34 51.05
C ALA A 749 -7.90 19.57 50.89
N HIS A 750 -8.92 20.18 50.28
CA HIS A 750 -10.21 19.53 50.03
C HIS A 750 -10.11 18.40 48.98
N CYS A 751 -9.32 18.59 47.92
CA CYS A 751 -9.06 17.54 46.93
C CYS A 751 -8.24 16.40 47.53
N GLY A 752 -7.24 16.71 48.35
CA GLY A 752 -6.46 15.74 49.11
C GLY A 752 -7.34 14.90 50.04
N ALA A 753 -8.22 15.53 50.82
CA ALA A 753 -9.14 14.82 51.72
C ALA A 753 -10.10 13.88 50.96
N ARG A 754 -10.61 14.31 49.79
CA ARG A 754 -11.44 13.46 48.93
C ARG A 754 -10.69 12.27 48.34
N ALA A 755 -9.44 12.48 47.92
CA ALA A 755 -8.59 11.40 47.42
C ALA A 755 -8.33 10.35 48.53
N THR A 756 -8.05 10.80 49.75
CA THR A 756 -7.85 9.90 50.90
C THR A 756 -9.13 9.14 51.26
N MET A 757 -10.30 9.78 51.19
CA MET A 757 -11.59 9.13 51.40
C MET A 757 -11.91 8.09 50.32
N LEU A 758 -11.61 8.40 49.05
CA LEU A 758 -11.80 7.47 47.93
C LEU A 758 -10.86 6.26 48.08
N GLN A 759 -9.59 6.50 48.43
CA GLN A 759 -8.61 5.45 48.69
C GLN A 759 -9.03 4.56 49.86
N SER A 760 -9.57 5.16 50.94
CA SER A 760 -10.11 4.41 52.07
C SER A 760 -11.29 3.53 51.67
N LYS A 761 -12.23 4.03 50.84
CA LYS A 761 -13.34 3.22 50.33
C LYS A 761 -12.89 2.12 49.38
N LEU A 762 -11.92 2.38 48.50
CA LEU A 762 -11.32 1.38 47.62
C LEU A 762 -10.64 0.28 48.43
N ASN A 763 -9.87 0.64 49.46
CA ASN A 763 -9.25 -0.33 50.35
C ASN A 763 -10.29 -1.18 51.11
N GLN A 764 -11.42 -0.58 51.50
CA GLN A 764 -12.53 -1.30 52.13
C GLN A 764 -13.19 -2.29 51.16
N ILE A 765 -13.36 -1.90 49.89
CA ILE A 765 -13.87 -2.78 48.84
C ILE A 765 -12.88 -3.91 48.56
N PHE A 766 -11.58 -3.63 48.50
CA PHE A 766 -10.55 -4.66 48.31
C PHE A 766 -10.50 -5.64 49.50
N GLU A 767 -10.61 -5.18 50.74
CA GLU A 767 -10.72 -6.05 51.94
C GLU A 767 -11.95 -6.98 51.87
N ILE A 768 -13.09 -6.48 51.36
CA ILE A 768 -14.31 -7.27 51.19
C ILE A 768 -14.16 -8.28 50.04
N THR A 769 -13.39 -7.96 49.00
CA THR A 769 -13.26 -8.80 47.79
C THR A 769 -12.16 -9.86 47.92
N ILE A 770 -11.19 -9.67 48.82
CA ILE A 770 -10.02 -10.57 48.99
C ILE A 770 -10.24 -11.64 50.08
N ARG A 771 -11.30 -11.56 50.90
CA ARG A 771 -11.62 -12.65 51.85
C ARG A 771 -12.48 -13.74 51.18
N PRO A 772 -12.02 -15.00 51.12
CA PRO A 772 -12.90 -16.11 50.79
C PRO A 772 -13.93 -16.32 51.92
N PRO A 773 -15.14 -16.81 51.62
CA PRO A 773 -16.14 -17.12 52.64
C PRO A 773 -15.65 -18.26 53.56
N PRO A 774 -16.09 -18.33 54.82
CA PRO A 774 -15.70 -19.43 55.70
C PRO A 774 -16.40 -20.72 55.24
N SER A 775 -15.61 -21.74 54.88
CA SER A 775 -16.14 -23.06 54.55
C SER A 775 -16.65 -23.78 55.80
N PRO A 776 -17.86 -24.38 55.77
CA PRO A 776 -18.39 -25.14 56.89
C PRO A 776 -17.90 -26.58 56.81
N SER A 777 -16.99 -26.97 57.70
CA SER A 777 -16.91 -28.31 58.31
C SER A 777 -15.68 -28.38 59.20
N GLY A 778 -15.90 -28.59 60.50
CA GLY A 778 -14.83 -28.95 61.41
C GLY A 778 -14.30 -30.36 61.11
N THR A 779 -13.00 -30.59 61.29
CA THR A 779 -12.45 -31.48 62.32
C THR A 779 -10.92 -31.33 62.32
N ILE A 780 -10.38 -31.38 63.54
CA ILE A 780 -8.99 -31.21 63.96
C ILE A 780 -8.07 -32.28 63.35
N THR A 781 -6.86 -31.91 62.89
CA THR A 781 -5.60 -32.62 63.22
C THR A 781 -4.36 -31.86 62.76
N SER A 782 -3.37 -31.89 63.64
CA SER A 782 -2.03 -31.31 63.58
C SER A 782 -1.06 -32.07 62.65
N SER A 783 -0.20 -31.36 61.90
CA SER A 783 1.28 -31.48 61.95
C SER A 783 1.99 -30.99 60.66
N TYR A 784 3.04 -30.18 60.90
CA TYR A 784 4.29 -29.96 60.16
C TYR A 784 4.49 -30.40 58.69
N GLY A 785 5.00 -29.46 57.87
CA GLY A 785 6.04 -29.75 56.86
C GLY A 785 5.75 -29.34 55.39
N GLN A 786 6.43 -28.27 54.95
CA GLN A 786 6.75 -27.83 53.57
C GLN A 786 6.23 -28.62 52.34
N THR A 787 5.56 -27.95 51.40
CA THR A 787 6.11 -27.46 50.11
C THR A 787 5.06 -26.65 49.34
N GLN A 788 5.46 -25.50 48.78
CA GLN A 788 4.60 -24.61 47.98
C GLN A 788 4.24 -25.28 46.64
N SER A 789 3.00 -25.73 46.49
CA SER A 789 2.40 -25.93 45.17
C SER A 789 1.85 -24.59 44.67
N ARG A 790 2.38 -24.10 43.56
CA ARG A 790 1.84 -22.94 42.83
C ARG A 790 0.38 -23.21 42.48
N SER A 791 -0.53 -22.35 42.93
CA SER A 791 -1.92 -22.34 42.47
C SER A 791 -1.96 -21.88 41.01
N VAL A 792 -2.62 -22.69 40.18
CA VAL A 792 -2.87 -22.41 38.77
C VAL A 792 -3.78 -21.19 38.64
N PRO A 793 -3.44 -20.16 37.85
CA PRO A 793 -4.30 -19.00 37.64
C PRO A 793 -5.63 -19.39 37.00
N VAL A 794 -6.72 -18.75 37.44
CA VAL A 794 -8.12 -19.04 37.03
C VAL A 794 -8.36 -19.01 35.52
N TYR A 795 -7.51 -18.34 34.73
CA TYR A 795 -7.64 -18.30 33.27
C TYR A 795 -7.29 -19.65 32.59
N GLU A 796 -6.42 -20.47 33.19
CA GLU A 796 -6.08 -21.81 32.67
C GLU A 796 -7.18 -22.86 32.98
N MET A 797 -8.13 -22.55 33.87
CA MET A 797 -9.25 -23.45 34.19
C MET A 797 -10.51 -23.20 33.34
N LYS A 798 -10.57 -22.11 32.57
CA LYS A 798 -11.81 -21.73 31.83
C LYS A 798 -11.81 -22.06 30.34
N PHE A 799 -10.68 -22.42 29.72
CA PHE A 799 -10.62 -22.79 28.29
C PHE A 799 -9.55 -23.87 28.02
N PRO A 800 -9.84 -25.16 28.30
CA PRO A 800 -8.88 -26.25 28.08
C PRO A 800 -8.68 -26.60 26.59
N ASP A 801 -9.65 -26.24 25.73
CA ASP A 801 -9.75 -26.78 24.37
C ASP A 801 -9.13 -25.89 23.27
N LEU A 802 -8.41 -24.83 23.63
CA LEU A 802 -7.74 -23.93 22.67
C LEU A 802 -6.22 -24.15 22.58
N CYS A 803 -5.69 -25.19 23.23
CA CYS A 803 -4.27 -25.55 23.16
C CYS A 803 -4.10 -27.05 22.85
N VAL A 804 -4.55 -27.49 21.67
CA VAL A 804 -4.00 -28.66 20.97
C VAL A 804 -3.88 -28.31 19.48
N TYR A 805 -2.82 -27.58 19.13
CA TYR A 805 -1.73 -27.98 18.22
C TYR A 805 -0.68 -26.87 18.19
#